data_AF-A0A2K1NXM7-F1
#
_entry.id   AF-A0A2K1NXM7-F1
#
_cell.length_a   1.000
_cell.length_b   1.000
_cell.length_c   1.000
_cell.angle_alpha   90.00
_cell.angle_beta   90.00
_cell.angle_gamma   90.00
#
_symmetry.space_group_name_H-M   'P 1'
#
loop_
_entity.id
_entity.type
_entity.pdbx_description
1 polymer ?
#
loop_
_entity_poly.entity_id
_entity_poly.type
_entity_poly.pdbx_seq_one_letter_code
_entity_poly.pdbx_strand_id
1 'polypeptide(L)'
;MKKLFKYVSKEFIPPFLMGIIAFIVFVSVELLYQLSEIIVRNNVGFSKLLVLIWYHLPYFISMGIPVGVLFAVFWVVSKLSSANEIIALQTLGIPMKKFVIPFVVISLILCFFTFALFDTIVPKSNYKAKEVMALYVYQRPQAQIEENQFVNVGDGRYLFVKQLDRENGILYDVLLYEVGKNYTTVFNAQEAQKAPDGWYMKNGKMFKTNKDGFLDLDVSFEQLELDIDQEVEEFLNLSKGANEMTSKELKEKIQTFSKLGLDVSGLVVSYQSKFANSLAPLVICVLGIALSLFLNLSSKSWSVIITFVLVIIYQGSGAWLSALGKEKIIDPLIAAWIPNIIFGAIGLFLFLILDTKFSYKLLEPLRRILPLILIIIVSISAFPSPVNITADFFYLRDNLLILEDNVYVVYEGSIIKSDRAQGELKNDGTIKSATFYGNVNYLYEDISIQASEITVNFEEDSVVFLNSYTVQKYQGEKEVNIKIWSDKIEKPVDENTIQAKETRLTTCEECVTYYFSAKKVDIYPGYFLIARDLTLSFFGVPVLYLPFYFQTLSPDEDEPFSLTFNYGENQIDITTEINYKFDNGSKFHFSNTSTNNLKTGAFYDSYVLRYGVPFLSGELFFFSEILKSNGNLGLYYQFFEEKNKKPAKLEFKVNPYTNQSLLSLNIPTLKTNLGDLKNINSYIQWNEDGFEDILFLNLETQALQKRYGRSLLSLSKLTFNSRSYGDISDLPFSEIWNNKENHLELAGKYNLYSGFANSYGNFNYNFTNQSTTTTKNRLSTQNTFSYRDSLFEYQTNNFNLDLNMQTGLRFNHTRDFIPNDVYSDGKTLFEYSLKPGIDINLYNFDLGNSLEYVKVLENSLTPSATDQLNYNDYIGYSFSLFNNNFSNYTKLSRSYNLLNKTEFPELSSLILDNQSQIKILGSNNTLYTKSYFNVEDSDNIFLDKTSVRLTNTFTNYTHRSEFDVLHQEEKKIEYLKNREIIRYQRNRLQLDYNLYIHEKTFVDIIPEISTNYTFYYNDNKIFGNFDMKNEYTLYDLNLNFLEKNSEYSFGLDFQYSLSDFIKSGFQIINRDKSEFASAYFNYDLKNNTWDFTEFQIQKQIVCWTVRFNAKFSVLPQPMLTSFSFMFFINYIPDKNVTFGSEGIEFGLL
;
A
#
# COMPACT_ATOMS: atom_id res chain seq x y z
N MET A 1 -24.99 12.32 54.20
CA MET A 1 -25.32 12.42 52.77
C MET A 1 -26.22 13.62 52.42
N LYS A 2 -27.43 13.79 52.98
CA LYS A 2 -28.31 14.94 52.64
C LYS A 2 -27.65 16.34 52.81
N LYS A 3 -26.87 16.54 53.88
CA LYS A 3 -26.12 17.80 54.11
C LYS A 3 -25.01 18.03 53.06
N LEU A 4 -24.25 17.00 52.70
CA LEU A 4 -23.21 17.04 51.66
C LEU A 4 -23.83 17.36 50.29
N PHE A 5 -24.94 16.71 49.94
CA PHE A 5 -25.67 16.98 48.71
C PHE A 5 -26.12 18.45 48.62
N LYS A 6 -26.73 18.98 49.69
CA LYS A 6 -27.16 20.38 49.75
C LYS A 6 -25.98 21.35 49.63
N TYR A 7 -24.85 21.05 50.27
CA TYR A 7 -23.65 21.87 50.21
C TYR A 7 -23.04 21.91 48.81
N VAL A 8 -22.77 20.73 48.22
CA VAL A 8 -22.19 20.62 46.88
C VAL A 8 -23.10 21.23 45.82
N SER A 9 -24.42 21.03 45.91
CA SER A 9 -25.37 21.63 44.97
C SER A 9 -25.37 23.16 45.04
N LYS A 10 -25.26 23.74 46.25
CA LYS A 10 -25.19 25.19 46.44
C LYS A 10 -23.90 25.78 45.85
N GLU A 11 -22.79 25.06 45.97
CA GLU A 11 -21.49 25.45 45.42
C GLU A 11 -21.40 25.25 43.90
N PHE A 12 -22.17 24.32 43.33
CA PHE A 12 -22.18 24.00 41.91
C PHE A 12 -22.91 25.02 41.03
N ILE A 13 -24.05 25.56 41.50
CA ILE A 13 -24.93 26.42 40.68
C ILE A 13 -24.23 27.70 40.17
N PRO A 14 -23.51 28.49 41.01
CA PRO A 14 -22.87 29.72 40.53
C PRO A 14 -21.82 29.50 39.42
N PRO A 15 -20.82 28.60 39.54
CA PRO A 15 -19.87 28.37 38.47
C PRO A 15 -20.55 27.74 37.24
N PHE A 16 -21.57 26.89 37.42
CA PHE A 16 -22.33 26.34 36.29
C PHE A 16 -22.94 27.43 35.40
N LEU A 17 -23.62 28.41 36.01
CA LEU A 17 -24.18 29.55 35.29
C LEU A 17 -23.09 30.42 34.66
N MET A 18 -21.97 30.64 35.36
CA MET A 18 -20.84 31.38 34.81
C MET A 18 -20.26 30.70 33.56
N GLY A 19 -20.09 29.38 33.58
CA GLY A 19 -19.60 28.61 32.44
C GLY A 19 -20.56 28.65 31.24
N ILE A 20 -21.87 28.57 31.49
CA ILE A 20 -22.88 28.73 30.42
C ILE A 20 -22.83 30.13 29.83
N ILE A 21 -22.83 31.18 30.65
CA ILE A 21 -22.80 32.57 30.17
C ILE A 21 -21.53 32.83 29.35
N ALA A 22 -20.37 32.38 29.83
CA ALA A 22 -19.11 32.51 29.12
C ALA A 22 -19.15 31.80 27.75
N PHE A 23 -19.72 30.59 27.70
CA PHE A 23 -19.88 29.84 26.46
C PHE A 23 -20.84 30.54 25.48
N ILE A 24 -21.98 31.04 25.96
CA ILE A 24 -22.94 31.78 25.13
C ILE A 24 -22.29 33.02 24.53
N VAL A 25 -21.54 33.80 25.32
CA VAL A 25 -20.83 34.98 24.82
C VAL A 25 -19.80 34.58 23.77
N PHE A 26 -18.99 33.56 24.03
CA PHE A 26 -17.98 33.05 23.11
C PHE A 26 -18.59 32.64 21.76
N VAL A 27 -19.61 31.77 21.78
CA VAL A 27 -20.27 31.29 20.55
C VAL A 27 -21.04 32.40 19.83
N SER A 28 -21.60 33.37 20.57
CA SER A 28 -22.28 34.52 19.94
C SER A 28 -21.29 35.41 19.19
N VAL A 29 -20.11 35.66 19.76
CA VAL A 29 -19.05 36.43 19.08
C VAL A 29 -18.58 35.70 17.83
N GLU A 30 -18.35 34.39 17.93
CA GLU A 30 -17.96 33.56 16.78
C GLU A 30 -19.00 33.60 15.66
N LEU A 31 -20.29 33.45 15.97
CA LEU A 31 -21.36 33.56 14.98
C LEU A 31 -21.39 34.93 14.29
N LEU A 32 -21.23 36.01 15.05
CA LEU A 32 -21.17 37.36 14.49
C LEU A 32 -19.93 37.57 13.62
N TYR A 33 -18.79 36.99 13.99
CA TYR A 33 -17.56 37.04 13.22
C TYR A 33 -17.72 36.32 11.88
N GLN A 34 -18.27 35.11 11.86
CA GLN A 34 -18.54 34.33 10.65
C GLN A 34 -19.51 35.04 9.69
N LEU A 35 -20.43 35.85 10.21
CA LEU A 35 -21.39 36.61 9.41
C LEU A 35 -20.94 38.04 9.10
N SER A 36 -19.76 38.46 9.56
CA SER A 36 -19.32 39.86 9.53
C SER A 36 -19.32 40.46 8.13
N GLU A 37 -18.79 39.74 7.13
CA GLU A 37 -18.75 40.21 5.74
C GLU A 37 -20.16 40.49 5.18
N ILE A 38 -21.10 39.59 5.46
CA ILE A 38 -22.49 39.68 4.97
C ILE A 38 -23.25 40.79 5.71
N ILE A 39 -23.02 40.90 7.03
CA ILE A 39 -23.59 41.95 7.88
C ILE A 39 -23.13 43.32 7.41
N VAL A 40 -21.85 43.48 7.09
CA VAL A 40 -21.25 44.73 6.59
C VAL A 40 -21.78 45.04 5.19
N ARG A 41 -21.75 44.07 4.27
CA ARG A 41 -22.25 44.23 2.90
C ARG A 41 -23.72 44.67 2.84
N ASN A 42 -24.56 44.09 3.70
CA ASN A 42 -26.00 44.34 3.71
C ASN A 42 -26.43 45.40 4.74
N ASN A 43 -25.49 46.09 5.41
CA ASN A 43 -25.78 47.13 6.41
C ASN A 43 -26.79 46.70 7.49
N VAL A 44 -26.62 45.50 8.05
CA VAL A 44 -27.56 44.95 9.04
C VAL A 44 -27.38 45.67 10.38
N GLY A 45 -28.42 46.37 10.84
CA GLY A 45 -28.38 47.10 12.11
C GLY A 45 -28.18 46.21 13.34
N PHE A 46 -27.42 46.70 14.33
CA PHE A 46 -27.09 45.96 15.57
C PHE A 46 -28.32 45.43 16.32
N SER A 47 -29.44 46.14 16.29
CA SER A 47 -30.70 45.70 16.90
C SER A 47 -31.24 44.41 16.28
N LYS A 48 -31.07 44.19 14.98
CA LYS A 48 -31.48 42.97 14.28
C LYS A 48 -30.57 41.80 14.60
N LEU A 49 -29.27 42.06 14.79
CA LEU A 49 -28.31 41.05 15.25
C LEU A 49 -28.64 40.53 16.66
N LEU A 50 -29.08 41.42 17.56
CA LEU A 50 -29.56 41.00 18.88
C LEU A 50 -30.79 40.10 18.81
N VAL A 51 -31.73 40.37 17.88
CA VAL A 51 -32.89 39.52 17.64
C VAL A 51 -32.47 38.15 17.10
N LEU A 52 -31.49 38.09 16.20
CA LEU A 52 -30.93 36.83 15.70
C LEU A 52 -30.30 36.01 16.83
N ILE A 53 -29.46 36.63 17.68
CA ILE A 53 -28.85 35.98 18.84
C ILE A 53 -29.92 35.49 19.81
N TRP A 54 -30.99 36.27 20.03
CA TRP A 54 -32.10 35.89 20.90
C TRP A 54 -32.75 34.58 20.45
N TYR A 55 -32.96 34.40 19.14
CA TYR A 55 -33.51 33.15 18.61
C TYR A 55 -32.50 31.99 18.60
N HIS A 56 -31.20 32.23 18.57
CA HIS A 56 -30.21 31.14 18.76
C HIS A 56 -29.91 30.80 20.23
N LEU A 57 -30.32 31.65 21.17
CA LEU A 57 -30.02 31.51 22.59
C LEU A 57 -30.44 30.15 23.19
N PRO A 58 -31.61 29.56 22.88
CA PRO A 58 -31.97 28.22 23.36
C PRO A 58 -31.01 27.13 22.87
N TYR A 59 -30.51 27.25 21.63
CA TYR A 59 -29.52 26.33 21.08
C TYR A 59 -28.17 26.47 21.80
N PHE A 60 -27.72 27.71 22.01
CA PHE A 60 -26.48 27.99 22.75
C PHE A 60 -26.54 27.54 24.21
N ILE A 61 -27.68 27.73 24.89
CA ILE A 61 -27.89 27.17 26.24
C ILE A 61 -27.75 25.65 26.20
N SER A 62 -28.42 24.98 25.27
CA SER A 62 -28.42 23.52 25.19
C SER A 62 -27.01 22.95 24.95
N MET A 63 -26.23 23.58 24.07
CA MET A 63 -24.82 23.24 23.84
C MET A 63 -23.89 23.66 24.98
N GLY A 64 -24.25 24.72 25.71
CA GLY A 64 -23.47 25.26 26.83
C GLY A 64 -23.65 24.51 28.14
N ILE A 65 -24.74 23.76 28.34
CA ILE A 65 -24.98 22.99 29.58
C ILE A 65 -23.82 22.02 29.89
N PRO A 66 -23.35 21.14 28.98
CA PRO A 66 -22.20 20.27 29.23
C PRO A 66 -20.93 21.06 29.62
N VAL A 67 -20.69 22.20 28.98
CA VAL A 67 -19.56 23.10 29.24
C VAL A 67 -19.64 23.69 30.65
N GLY A 68 -20.81 24.19 31.03
CA GLY A 68 -21.08 24.70 32.36
C GLY A 68 -20.93 23.62 33.44
N VAL A 69 -21.40 22.41 33.17
CA VAL A 69 -21.25 21.27 34.10
C VAL A 69 -19.77 20.97 34.33
N LEU A 70 -18.97 20.90 33.26
CA LEU A 70 -17.54 20.66 33.36
C LEU A 70 -16.84 21.73 34.19
N PHE A 71 -17.10 23.01 33.87
CA PHE A 71 -16.53 24.14 34.57
C PHE A 71 -16.89 24.13 36.05
N ALA A 72 -18.16 23.87 36.38
CA ALA A 72 -18.64 23.79 37.75
C ALA A 72 -18.00 22.65 38.54
N VAL A 73 -17.85 21.48 37.93
CA VAL A 73 -17.13 20.35 38.53
C VAL A 73 -15.70 20.74 38.88
N PHE A 74 -14.93 21.23 37.90
CA PHE A 74 -13.53 21.59 38.13
C PHE A 74 -13.40 22.70 39.18
N TRP A 75 -14.25 23.72 39.10
CA TRP A 75 -14.25 24.84 40.04
C TRP A 75 -14.55 24.41 41.47
N VAL A 76 -15.61 23.61 41.68
CA VAL A 76 -16.01 23.15 43.01
C VAL A 76 -14.96 22.19 43.58
N VAL A 77 -14.46 21.24 42.79
CA VAL A 77 -13.42 20.31 43.24
C VAL A 77 -12.14 21.07 43.59
N SER A 78 -11.72 22.03 42.76
CA SER A 78 -10.53 22.84 43.04
C SER A 78 -10.69 23.71 44.29
N LYS A 79 -11.86 24.33 44.48
CA LYS A 79 -12.18 25.10 45.69
C LYS A 79 -12.08 24.22 46.94
N LEU A 80 -12.74 23.07 46.95
CA LEU A 80 -12.73 22.13 48.08
C LEU A 80 -11.34 21.53 48.33
N SER A 81 -10.57 21.29 47.26
CA SER A 81 -9.19 20.82 47.35
C SER A 81 -8.28 21.87 47.98
N SER A 82 -8.38 23.14 47.53
CA SER A 82 -7.58 24.25 48.04
C SER A 82 -7.88 24.59 49.51
N ALA A 83 -9.13 24.38 49.94
CA ALA A 83 -9.57 24.55 51.32
C ALA A 83 -9.29 23.32 52.19
N ASN A 84 -8.65 22.27 51.64
CA ASN A 84 -8.43 20.96 52.28
C ASN A 84 -9.72 20.27 52.78
N GLU A 85 -10.90 20.68 52.29
CA GLU A 85 -12.18 20.09 52.67
C GLU A 85 -12.31 18.65 52.16
N ILE A 86 -11.70 18.33 51.01
CA ILE A 86 -11.64 16.96 50.48
C ILE A 86 -10.90 16.04 51.45
N ILE A 87 -9.76 16.49 52.00
CA ILE A 87 -8.96 15.73 52.98
C ILE A 87 -9.75 15.56 54.28
N ALA A 88 -10.42 16.61 54.75
CA ALA A 88 -11.28 16.55 55.94
C ALA A 88 -12.46 15.57 55.77
N LEU A 89 -13.02 15.43 54.56
CA LEU A 89 -14.05 14.43 54.28
C LEU A 89 -13.49 13.00 54.29
N GLN A 90 -12.26 12.79 53.82
CA GLN A 90 -11.59 11.49 53.86
C GLN A 90 -11.28 11.04 55.29
N THR A 91 -10.84 11.94 56.16
CA THR A 91 -10.56 11.61 57.57
C THR A 91 -11.82 11.25 58.36
N LEU A 92 -12.99 11.73 57.91
CA LEU A 92 -14.31 11.34 58.42
C LEU A 92 -14.80 9.97 57.87
N GLY A 93 -13.98 9.25 57.10
CA GLY A 93 -14.31 7.94 56.54
C GLY A 93 -15.27 8.00 55.34
N ILE A 94 -15.44 9.15 54.70
CA ILE A 94 -16.27 9.28 53.49
C ILE A 94 -15.39 8.96 52.27
N PRO A 95 -15.64 7.85 51.56
CA PRO A 95 -14.85 7.49 50.38
C PRO A 95 -15.08 8.51 49.24
N MET A 96 -14.03 8.78 48.45
CA MET A 96 -14.06 9.71 47.32
C MET A 96 -15.18 9.41 46.32
N LYS A 97 -15.49 8.12 46.12
CA LYS A 97 -16.59 7.69 45.25
C LYS A 97 -17.97 8.18 45.70
N LYS A 98 -18.20 8.37 47.01
CA LYS A 98 -19.48 8.91 47.54
C LYS A 98 -19.61 10.43 47.38
N PHE A 99 -18.49 11.13 47.21
CA PHE A 99 -18.47 12.57 46.97
C PHE A 99 -18.97 12.94 45.55
N VAL A 100 -18.87 12.00 44.59
CA VAL A 100 -19.29 12.17 43.19
C VAL A 100 -20.81 12.15 42.99
N ILE A 101 -21.55 11.49 43.88
CA ILE A 101 -22.99 11.24 43.77
C ILE A 101 -23.82 12.52 43.53
N PRO A 102 -23.63 13.63 44.27
CA PRO A 102 -24.41 14.85 44.05
C PRO A 102 -24.27 15.42 42.63
N PHE A 103 -23.06 15.42 42.08
CA PHE A 103 -22.80 15.95 40.74
C PHE A 103 -23.44 15.09 39.65
N VAL A 104 -23.40 13.76 39.79
CA VAL A 104 -24.03 12.82 38.85
C VAL A 104 -25.54 12.98 38.86
N VAL A 105 -26.16 13.11 40.04
CA VAL A 105 -27.61 13.35 40.17
C VAL A 105 -28.02 14.67 39.52
N ILE A 106 -27.26 15.75 39.74
CA ILE A 106 -27.51 17.06 39.10
C ILE A 106 -27.39 16.93 37.57
N SER A 107 -26.34 16.25 37.09
CA SER A 107 -26.08 16.11 35.65
C SER A 107 -27.13 15.24 34.95
N LEU A 108 -27.66 14.23 35.64
CA LEU A 108 -28.76 13.41 35.15
C LEU A 108 -30.06 14.22 35.00
N ILE A 109 -30.37 15.10 35.97
CA ILE A 109 -31.48 16.06 35.84
C ILE A 109 -31.26 17.00 34.65
N LEU A 110 -30.03 17.50 34.48
CA LEU A 110 -29.68 18.36 33.36
C LEU A 110 -29.78 17.63 32.01
N CYS A 111 -29.50 16.33 31.91
CA CYS A 111 -29.69 15.57 30.67
C CYS A 111 -31.15 15.56 30.23
N PHE A 112 -32.09 15.32 31.15
CA PHE A 112 -33.52 15.39 30.84
C PHE A 112 -33.96 16.79 30.41
N PHE A 113 -33.41 17.82 31.07
CA PHE A 113 -33.68 19.21 30.70
C PHE A 113 -33.14 19.54 29.30
N THR A 114 -31.90 19.15 29.00
CA THR A 114 -31.27 19.35 27.68
C THR A 114 -32.02 18.62 26.58
N PHE A 115 -32.49 17.39 26.82
CA PHE A 115 -33.33 16.66 25.88
C PHE A 115 -34.64 17.41 25.58
N ALA A 116 -35.33 17.89 26.63
CA ALA A 116 -36.54 18.67 26.45
C ALA A 116 -36.28 19.94 25.62
N LEU A 117 -35.14 20.63 25.82
CA LEU A 117 -34.77 21.78 25.00
C LEU A 117 -34.53 21.41 23.53
N PHE A 118 -33.68 20.41 23.26
CA PHE A 118 -33.32 19.99 21.89
C PHE A 118 -34.50 19.45 21.08
N ASP A 119 -35.50 18.87 21.73
CA ASP A 119 -36.66 18.31 21.05
C ASP A 119 -37.81 19.32 20.89
N THR A 120 -38.01 20.26 21.83
CA THR A 120 -39.20 21.13 21.83
C THR A 120 -38.93 22.60 21.51
N ILE A 121 -37.96 23.23 22.17
CA ILE A 121 -37.74 24.69 22.12
C ILE A 121 -36.73 25.05 21.03
N VAL A 122 -35.62 24.32 20.96
CA VAL A 122 -34.52 24.56 20.01
C VAL A 122 -35.00 24.52 18.55
N PRO A 123 -35.78 23.52 18.09
CA PRO A 123 -36.21 23.46 16.69
C PRO A 123 -37.06 24.67 16.27
N LYS A 124 -38.01 25.07 17.13
CA LYS A 124 -38.86 26.25 16.90
C LYS A 124 -38.06 27.55 16.85
N SER A 125 -37.07 27.67 17.73
CA SER A 125 -36.22 28.84 17.83
C SER A 125 -35.25 28.95 16.65
N ASN A 126 -34.65 27.84 16.23
CA ASN A 126 -33.78 27.79 15.06
C ASN A 126 -34.54 28.09 13.76
N TYR A 127 -35.79 27.64 13.63
CA TYR A 127 -36.63 27.98 12.49
C TYR A 127 -36.89 29.50 12.42
N LYS A 128 -37.24 30.11 13.55
CA LYS A 128 -37.37 31.57 13.67
C LYS A 128 -36.05 32.30 13.41
N ALA A 129 -34.92 31.75 13.84
CA ALA A 129 -33.60 32.31 13.56
C ALA A 129 -33.30 32.29 12.05
N LYS A 130 -33.61 31.19 11.35
CA LYS A 130 -33.47 31.08 9.89
C LYS A 130 -34.36 32.09 9.16
N GLU A 131 -35.61 32.25 9.59
CA GLU A 131 -36.54 33.26 9.07
C GLU A 131 -35.96 34.68 9.21
N VAL A 132 -35.47 35.03 10.40
CA VAL A 132 -34.82 36.32 10.68
C VAL A 132 -33.54 36.50 9.86
N MET A 133 -32.75 35.45 9.67
CA MET A 133 -31.52 35.48 8.88
C MET A 133 -31.81 35.74 7.39
N ALA A 134 -32.80 35.06 6.80
CA ALA A 134 -33.25 35.29 5.44
C ALA A 134 -33.76 36.72 5.22
N LEU A 135 -34.61 37.20 6.14
CA LEU A 135 -35.25 38.51 6.04
C LEU A 135 -34.29 39.68 6.26
N TYR A 136 -33.42 39.61 7.26
CA TYR A 136 -32.60 40.76 7.68
C TYR A 136 -31.13 40.66 7.29
N VAL A 137 -30.55 39.45 7.27
CA VAL A 137 -29.11 39.27 6.97
C VAL A 137 -28.90 39.10 5.47
N TYR A 138 -29.69 38.27 4.79
CA TYR A 138 -29.53 38.03 3.36
C TYR A 138 -30.36 38.96 2.46
N GLN A 139 -31.38 39.64 3.00
CA GLN A 139 -32.26 40.59 2.30
C GLN A 139 -32.89 40.04 1.00
N ARG A 140 -33.11 38.73 0.91
CA ARG A 140 -33.75 38.08 -0.24
C ARG A 140 -35.05 37.40 0.21
N PRO A 141 -36.22 38.01 -0.04
CA PRO A 141 -37.52 37.47 0.39
C PRO A 141 -38.11 36.41 -0.55
N GLN A 142 -37.43 35.98 -1.62
CA GLN A 142 -37.97 35.02 -2.59
C GLN A 142 -37.45 33.59 -2.36
N ALA A 143 -38.39 32.63 -2.44
CA ALA A 143 -38.22 31.19 -2.24
C ALA A 143 -37.02 30.60 -2.98
N GLN A 144 -36.19 29.83 -2.25
CA GLN A 144 -35.26 28.89 -2.86
C GLN A 144 -35.99 27.55 -3.05
N ILE A 145 -36.68 27.39 -4.18
CA ILE A 145 -36.98 26.04 -4.67
C ILE A 145 -35.62 25.48 -5.14
N GLU A 146 -35.07 24.55 -4.37
CA GLU A 146 -33.79 23.92 -4.69
C GLU A 146 -33.98 22.90 -5.81
N GLU A 147 -33.27 23.10 -6.91
CA GLU A 147 -33.23 22.17 -8.04
C GLU A 147 -32.69 20.81 -7.58
N ASN A 148 -33.17 19.74 -8.22
CA ASN A 148 -32.81 18.35 -7.91
C ASN A 148 -33.12 17.91 -6.48
N GLN A 149 -34.10 18.53 -5.81
CA GLN A 149 -34.56 18.12 -4.48
C GLN A 149 -36.08 17.95 -4.40
N PHE A 150 -36.49 16.96 -3.59
CA PHE A 150 -37.90 16.75 -3.26
C PHE A 150 -38.33 17.71 -2.15
N VAL A 151 -39.25 18.60 -2.49
CA VAL A 151 -39.90 19.55 -1.59
C VAL A 151 -41.27 19.01 -1.20
N ASN A 152 -41.60 19.04 0.09
CA ASN A 152 -42.94 18.67 0.55
C ASN A 152 -43.88 19.87 0.36
N VAL A 153 -44.99 19.66 -0.35
CA VAL A 153 -45.96 20.68 -0.79
C VAL A 153 -47.28 20.52 -0.02
N GLY A 154 -47.27 19.84 1.14
CA GLY A 154 -48.46 19.63 1.99
C GLY A 154 -49.26 18.38 1.60
N ASP A 155 -50.13 17.91 2.50
CA ASP A 155 -51.06 16.79 2.30
C ASP A 155 -50.48 15.47 1.74
N GLY A 156 -49.21 15.19 2.04
CA GLY A 156 -48.53 13.99 1.53
C GLY A 156 -48.09 14.10 0.06
N ARG A 157 -48.04 15.33 -0.48
CA ARG A 157 -47.55 15.64 -1.82
C ARG A 157 -46.09 16.09 -1.79
N TYR A 158 -45.26 15.54 -2.66
CA TYR A 158 -43.84 15.86 -2.81
C TYR A 158 -43.55 16.29 -4.24
N LEU A 159 -43.06 17.51 -4.41
CA LEU A 159 -42.68 18.09 -5.68
C LEU A 159 -41.17 18.01 -5.86
N PHE A 160 -40.73 17.53 -7.01
CA PHE A 160 -39.35 17.55 -7.44
C PHE A 160 -39.26 18.32 -8.74
N VAL A 161 -38.28 19.21 -8.81
CA VAL A 161 -38.01 20.05 -9.97
C VAL A 161 -36.56 19.83 -10.36
N LYS A 162 -36.32 19.38 -11.59
CA LYS A 162 -34.97 19.12 -12.07
C LYS A 162 -34.21 20.40 -12.39
N GLN A 163 -34.88 21.36 -13.01
CA GLN A 163 -34.28 22.62 -13.42
C GLN A 163 -35.30 23.75 -13.32
N LEU A 164 -34.88 24.91 -12.80
CA LEU A 164 -35.74 26.08 -12.62
C LEU A 164 -35.19 27.25 -13.42
N ASP A 165 -35.97 27.74 -14.37
CA ASP A 165 -35.70 29.03 -14.99
C ASP A 165 -36.25 30.14 -14.11
N ARG A 166 -35.33 30.80 -13.38
CA ARG A 166 -35.62 31.84 -12.39
C ARG A 166 -36.09 33.15 -13.00
N GLU A 167 -35.77 33.43 -14.27
CA GLU A 167 -36.18 34.68 -14.93
C GLU A 167 -37.63 34.58 -15.43
N ASN A 168 -38.00 33.41 -15.95
CA ASN A 168 -39.33 33.17 -16.55
C ASN A 168 -40.32 32.45 -15.61
N GLY A 169 -39.85 31.94 -14.46
CA GLY A 169 -40.68 31.23 -13.48
C GLY A 169 -41.19 29.87 -13.98
N ILE A 170 -40.44 29.22 -14.86
CA ILE A 170 -40.78 27.92 -15.46
C ILE A 170 -39.97 26.81 -14.76
N LEU A 171 -40.66 25.76 -14.34
CA LEU A 171 -40.08 24.56 -13.76
C LEU A 171 -39.98 23.49 -14.85
N TYR A 172 -38.80 22.93 -15.10
CA TYR A 172 -38.59 21.87 -16.08
C TYR A 172 -38.41 20.52 -15.41
N ASP A 173 -38.93 19.47 -16.06
CA ASP A 173 -38.94 18.07 -15.61
C ASP A 173 -39.45 17.97 -14.15
N VAL A 174 -40.76 18.22 -14.01
CA VAL A 174 -41.46 18.30 -12.72
C VAL A 174 -42.11 16.98 -12.38
N LEU A 175 -41.77 16.45 -11.21
CA LEU A 175 -42.34 15.24 -10.64
C LEU A 175 -43.16 15.59 -9.40
N LEU A 176 -44.44 15.23 -9.37
CA LEU A 176 -45.29 15.35 -8.18
C LEU A 176 -45.70 13.96 -7.70
N TYR A 177 -45.29 13.59 -6.49
CA TYR A 177 -45.72 12.38 -5.80
C TYR A 177 -46.83 12.72 -4.81
N GLU A 178 -48.02 12.15 -4.96
CA GLU A 178 -49.09 12.20 -3.98
C GLU A 178 -49.19 10.85 -3.27
N VAL A 179 -48.72 10.81 -2.03
CA VAL A 179 -48.67 9.58 -1.22
C VAL A 179 -49.86 9.55 -0.27
N GLY A 180 -50.94 8.91 -0.72
CA GLY A 180 -52.10 8.61 0.12
C GLY A 180 -51.85 7.41 1.05
N LYS A 181 -52.74 7.17 2.01
CA LYS A 181 -52.63 6.02 2.93
C LYS A 181 -52.65 4.66 2.21
N ASN A 182 -53.28 4.59 1.03
CA ASN A 182 -53.59 3.35 0.32
C ASN A 182 -53.29 3.38 -1.18
N TYR A 183 -52.76 4.48 -1.71
CA TYR A 183 -52.42 4.65 -3.13
C TYR A 183 -51.28 5.66 -3.23
N THR A 184 -50.45 5.52 -4.25
CA THR A 184 -49.47 6.54 -4.64
C THR A 184 -49.78 6.98 -6.06
N THR A 185 -49.94 8.28 -6.24
CA THR A 185 -50.05 8.88 -7.57
C THR A 185 -48.75 9.61 -7.89
N VAL A 186 -48.23 9.43 -9.09
CA VAL A 186 -47.02 10.11 -9.59
C VAL A 186 -47.37 10.87 -10.85
N PHE A 187 -47.21 12.18 -10.84
CA PHE A 187 -47.29 13.02 -12.02
C PHE A 187 -45.87 13.33 -12.49
N ASN A 188 -45.61 13.20 -13.78
CA ASN A 188 -44.34 13.55 -14.41
C ASN A 188 -44.64 14.48 -15.59
N ALA A 189 -44.14 15.71 -15.58
CA ALA A 189 -44.40 16.71 -16.61
C ALA A 189 -43.10 17.36 -17.10
N GLN A 190 -43.02 17.67 -18.39
CA GLN A 190 -41.81 18.30 -18.96
C GLN A 190 -41.64 19.75 -18.51
N GLU A 191 -42.75 20.47 -18.33
CA GLU A 191 -42.74 21.85 -17.88
C GLU A 191 -43.91 22.12 -16.92
N ALA A 192 -43.70 22.97 -15.92
CA ALA A 192 -44.76 23.55 -15.12
C ALA A 192 -44.57 25.07 -15.02
N GLN A 193 -45.66 25.80 -15.29
CA GLN A 193 -45.64 27.26 -15.32
C GLN A 193 -46.75 27.82 -14.42
N LYS A 194 -46.44 28.88 -13.69
CA LYS A 194 -47.42 29.62 -12.88
C LYS A 194 -48.23 30.56 -13.77
N ALA A 195 -49.55 30.38 -13.80
CA ALA A 195 -50.50 31.31 -14.39
C ALA A 195 -51.27 32.07 -13.28
N PRO A 196 -52.06 33.10 -13.60
CA PRO A 196 -52.76 33.91 -12.60
C PRO A 196 -53.72 33.12 -11.70
N ASP A 197 -54.29 32.04 -12.22
CA ASP A 197 -55.33 31.24 -11.56
C ASP A 197 -54.81 29.94 -10.92
N GLY A 198 -53.54 29.57 -11.14
CA GLY A 198 -52.94 28.33 -10.61
C GLY A 198 -51.65 27.90 -11.30
N TRP A 199 -51.06 26.79 -10.84
CA TRP A 199 -49.91 26.16 -11.49
C TRP A 199 -50.38 25.17 -12.56
N TYR A 200 -49.79 25.20 -13.74
CA TYR A 200 -50.13 24.27 -14.83
C TYR A 200 -48.93 23.44 -15.24
N MET A 201 -49.06 22.12 -15.14
CA MET A 201 -48.12 21.15 -15.72
C MET A 201 -48.49 20.88 -17.17
N LYS A 202 -47.53 20.87 -18.08
CA LYS A 202 -47.75 20.57 -19.49
C LYS A 202 -46.94 19.35 -19.94
N ASN A 203 -47.48 18.66 -20.94
CA ASN A 203 -46.88 17.49 -21.59
C ASN A 203 -46.39 16.44 -20.57
N GLY A 204 -47.34 15.90 -19.79
CA GLY A 204 -47.03 15.00 -18.69
C GLY A 204 -47.79 13.68 -18.70
N LYS A 205 -47.42 12.79 -17.78
CA LYS A 205 -48.07 11.51 -17.50
C LYS A 205 -48.41 11.40 -16.02
N MET A 206 -49.53 10.74 -15.73
CA MET A 206 -50.00 10.43 -14.39
C MET A 206 -50.05 8.91 -14.23
N PHE A 207 -49.30 8.40 -13.24
CA PHE A 207 -49.29 7.01 -12.84
C PHE A 207 -50.00 6.88 -11.49
N LYS A 208 -50.92 5.93 -11.34
CA LYS A 208 -51.52 5.62 -10.03
C LYS A 208 -51.26 4.17 -9.69
N THR A 209 -50.85 3.90 -8.46
CA THR A 209 -50.61 2.54 -7.97
C THR A 209 -51.64 2.12 -6.91
N ASN A 210 -51.94 0.82 -6.89
CA ASN A 210 -52.76 0.20 -5.84
C ASN A 210 -51.90 -0.10 -4.59
N LYS A 211 -52.51 -0.55 -3.49
CA LYS A 211 -51.86 -0.87 -2.20
C LYS A 211 -50.64 -1.79 -2.29
N ASP A 212 -50.63 -2.67 -3.28
CA ASP A 212 -49.57 -3.66 -3.49
C ASP A 212 -48.44 -3.15 -4.41
N GLY A 213 -48.50 -1.87 -4.83
CA GLY A 213 -47.49 -1.23 -5.68
C GLY A 213 -47.66 -1.48 -7.18
N PHE A 214 -48.69 -2.23 -7.60
CA PHE A 214 -49.02 -2.43 -9.01
C PHE A 214 -49.65 -1.19 -9.64
N LEU A 215 -49.29 -0.93 -10.89
CA LEU A 215 -49.82 0.17 -11.71
C LEU A 215 -51.31 -0.09 -12.00
N ASP A 216 -52.16 0.82 -11.54
CA ASP A 216 -53.63 0.78 -11.67
C ASP A 216 -54.13 1.73 -12.76
N LEU A 217 -53.37 2.80 -13.04
CA LEU A 217 -53.74 3.82 -14.04
C LEU A 217 -52.48 4.46 -14.66
N ASP A 218 -52.49 4.65 -15.98
CA ASP A 218 -51.47 5.38 -16.77
C ASP A 218 -52.19 6.30 -17.76
N VAL A 219 -52.07 7.61 -17.57
CA VAL A 219 -52.76 8.63 -18.39
C VAL A 219 -51.78 9.73 -18.78
N SER A 220 -51.71 10.05 -20.08
CA SER A 220 -51.00 11.22 -20.60
C SER A 220 -51.91 12.44 -20.68
N PHE A 221 -51.40 13.62 -20.33
CA PHE A 221 -52.11 14.91 -20.42
C PHE A 221 -51.24 15.97 -21.10
N GLU A 222 -51.86 16.81 -21.94
CA GLU A 222 -51.19 17.98 -22.54
C GLU A 222 -51.08 19.14 -21.54
N GLN A 223 -52.11 19.34 -20.71
CA GLN A 223 -52.11 20.34 -19.64
C GLN A 223 -52.94 19.84 -18.46
N LEU A 224 -52.40 19.96 -17.25
CA LEU A 224 -53.06 19.59 -15.99
C LEU A 224 -52.85 20.71 -14.96
N GLU A 225 -53.93 21.13 -14.31
CA GLU A 225 -53.88 22.11 -13.23
C GLU A 225 -53.42 21.44 -11.92
N LEU A 226 -52.46 22.07 -11.26
CA LEU A 226 -51.98 21.72 -9.94
C LEU A 226 -52.77 22.52 -8.90
N ASP A 227 -53.72 21.84 -8.26
CA ASP A 227 -54.48 22.37 -7.12
C ASP A 227 -53.58 22.41 -5.88
N ILE A 228 -52.87 23.52 -5.69
CA ILE A 228 -51.99 23.79 -4.55
C ILE A 228 -52.62 24.93 -3.74
N ASP A 229 -53.08 24.61 -2.52
CA ASP A 229 -53.71 25.56 -1.61
C ASP A 229 -52.82 26.78 -1.32
N GLN A 230 -53.40 27.98 -1.16
CA GLN A 230 -52.65 29.22 -0.94
C GLN A 230 -51.80 29.22 0.35
N GLU A 231 -52.10 28.38 1.34
CA GLU A 231 -51.25 28.17 2.53
C GLU A 231 -49.92 27.44 2.21
N VAL A 232 -49.88 26.67 1.11
CA VAL A 232 -48.70 25.92 0.67
C VAL A 232 -47.68 26.82 -0.01
N GLU A 233 -48.10 27.94 -0.60
CA GLU A 233 -47.21 28.92 -1.21
C GLU A 233 -46.34 29.63 -0.15
N GLU A 234 -46.82 29.72 1.09
CA GLU A 234 -46.03 30.17 2.25
C GLU A 234 -45.07 29.07 2.76
N PHE A 235 -45.42 27.79 2.57
CA PHE A 235 -44.61 26.62 2.91
C PHE A 235 -43.45 26.39 1.93
N LEU A 236 -43.61 26.79 0.67
CA LEU A 236 -42.54 26.83 -0.34
C LEU A 236 -41.44 27.86 0.00
N ASN A 237 -41.69 28.78 0.94
CA ASN A 237 -40.76 29.89 1.20
C ASN A 237 -39.56 29.53 2.09
N LEU A 238 -39.62 28.51 2.96
CA LEU A 238 -38.49 28.09 3.81
C LEU A 238 -38.59 26.60 4.18
N SER A 239 -37.90 25.72 3.45
CA SER A 239 -37.83 24.31 3.83
C SER A 239 -37.13 24.15 5.19
N LYS A 240 -37.72 23.37 6.11
CA LYS A 240 -37.10 23.11 7.42
C LYS A 240 -35.79 22.33 7.26
N GLY A 241 -34.70 22.84 7.80
CA GLY A 241 -33.44 22.12 7.95
C GLY A 241 -33.52 21.06 9.06
N ALA A 242 -32.57 20.12 9.11
CA ALA A 242 -32.58 19.03 10.10
C ALA A 242 -32.53 19.53 11.57
N ASN A 243 -31.89 20.68 11.81
CA ASN A 243 -31.78 21.31 13.14
C ASN A 243 -33.03 22.11 13.55
N GLU A 244 -33.99 22.27 12.63
CA GLU A 244 -35.27 22.99 12.81
C GLU A 244 -36.44 22.02 13.01
N MET A 245 -36.17 20.72 12.89
CA MET A 245 -37.15 19.64 13.07
C MET A 245 -37.09 19.04 14.48
N THR A 246 -38.24 18.63 14.98
CA THR A 246 -38.36 17.77 16.17
C THR A 246 -37.87 16.34 15.87
N SER A 247 -37.56 15.54 16.89
CA SER A 247 -37.16 14.13 16.67
C SER A 247 -38.25 13.31 15.97
N LYS A 248 -39.53 13.63 16.24
CA LYS A 248 -40.67 13.00 15.56
C LYS A 248 -40.70 13.36 14.07
N GLU A 249 -40.61 14.64 13.73
CA GLU A 249 -40.56 15.11 12.33
C GLU A 249 -39.36 14.52 11.58
N LEU A 250 -38.18 14.45 12.21
CA LEU A 250 -36.99 13.82 11.61
C LEU A 250 -37.22 12.34 11.32
N LYS A 251 -37.81 11.59 12.26
CA LYS A 251 -38.09 10.17 12.08
C LYS A 251 -39.08 9.91 10.95
N GLU A 252 -40.14 10.71 10.87
CA GLU A 252 -41.13 10.64 9.77
C GLU A 252 -40.46 10.96 8.43
N LYS A 253 -39.63 12.01 8.36
CA LYS A 253 -38.91 12.38 7.13
C LYS A 253 -37.91 11.30 6.69
N ILE A 254 -37.16 10.70 7.63
CA ILE A 254 -36.24 9.57 7.35
C ILE A 254 -37.02 8.38 6.78
N GLN A 255 -38.18 8.03 7.34
CA GLN A 255 -38.98 6.91 6.85
C GLN A 255 -39.53 7.17 5.45
N THR A 256 -39.99 8.38 5.16
CA THR A 256 -40.46 8.74 3.82
C THR A 256 -39.33 8.73 2.81
N PHE A 257 -38.20 9.39 3.10
CA PHE A 257 -37.09 9.50 2.15
C PHE A 257 -36.41 8.15 1.90
N SER A 258 -36.32 7.29 2.92
CA SER A 258 -35.85 5.92 2.77
C SER A 258 -36.77 5.08 1.87
N LYS A 259 -38.10 5.25 1.96
CA LYS A 259 -39.05 4.58 1.05
C LYS A 259 -38.94 5.06 -0.40
N LEU A 260 -38.50 6.30 -0.60
CA LEU A 260 -38.27 6.91 -1.90
C LEU A 260 -36.87 6.60 -2.48
N GLY A 261 -36.04 5.83 -1.77
CA GLY A 261 -34.67 5.49 -2.20
C GLY A 261 -33.67 6.65 -2.11
N LEU A 262 -34.01 7.73 -1.41
CA LEU A 262 -33.15 8.90 -1.24
C LEU A 262 -32.14 8.70 -0.10
N ASP A 263 -31.01 9.40 -0.19
CA ASP A 263 -30.01 9.39 0.88
C ASP A 263 -30.55 10.06 2.16
N VAL A 264 -30.55 9.31 3.26
CA VAL A 264 -31.01 9.75 4.57
C VAL A 264 -29.90 9.90 5.60
N SER A 265 -28.63 9.64 5.24
CA SER A 265 -27.51 9.65 6.19
C SER A 265 -27.42 10.94 6.99
N GLY A 266 -27.53 12.09 6.33
CA GLY A 266 -27.52 13.38 7.00
C GLY A 266 -28.63 13.56 8.04
N LEU A 267 -29.84 13.07 7.73
CA LEU A 267 -31.00 13.12 8.62
C LEU A 267 -30.86 12.14 9.79
N VAL A 268 -30.32 10.94 9.53
CA VAL A 268 -30.05 9.92 10.55
C VAL A 268 -29.04 10.44 11.58
N VAL A 269 -27.94 11.06 11.13
CA VAL A 269 -26.95 11.67 12.03
C VAL A 269 -27.62 12.75 12.89
N SER A 270 -28.36 13.68 12.28
CA SER A 270 -29.06 14.74 13.02
C SER A 270 -30.08 14.21 14.04
N TYR A 271 -30.78 13.12 13.71
CA TYR A 271 -31.67 12.44 14.64
C TYR A 271 -30.89 11.88 15.84
N GLN A 272 -29.78 11.18 15.60
CA GLN A 272 -28.94 10.62 16.66
C GLN A 272 -28.23 11.70 17.50
N SER A 273 -27.77 12.79 16.89
CA SER A 273 -27.12 13.92 17.56
C SER A 273 -28.02 14.55 18.64
N LYS A 274 -29.35 14.58 18.46
CA LYS A 274 -30.26 15.07 19.51
C LYS A 274 -30.15 14.25 20.79
N PHE A 275 -30.11 12.92 20.68
CA PHE A 275 -29.98 12.03 21.83
C PHE A 275 -28.56 12.06 22.41
N ALA A 276 -27.54 12.03 21.55
CA ALA A 276 -26.15 12.08 21.97
C ALA A 276 -25.82 13.38 22.72
N ASN A 277 -26.18 14.55 22.17
CA ASN A 277 -25.91 15.84 22.80
C ASN A 277 -26.70 16.02 24.11
N SER A 278 -27.85 15.36 24.24
CA SER A 278 -28.63 15.38 25.48
C SER A 278 -27.99 14.56 26.61
N LEU A 279 -27.21 13.52 26.27
CA LEU A 279 -26.48 12.69 27.24
C LEU A 279 -25.13 13.30 27.64
N ALA A 280 -24.62 14.25 26.85
CA ALA A 280 -23.35 14.93 27.05
C ALA A 280 -23.09 15.44 28.49
N PRO A 281 -24.05 16.08 29.20
CA PRO A 281 -23.81 16.60 30.54
C PRO A 281 -23.38 15.52 31.54
N LEU A 282 -23.96 14.32 31.44
CA LEU A 282 -23.61 13.20 32.32
C LEU A 282 -22.20 12.66 32.01
N VAL A 283 -21.89 12.45 30.74
CA VAL A 283 -20.59 11.93 30.29
C VAL A 283 -19.47 12.86 30.73
N ILE A 284 -19.64 14.15 30.46
CA ILE A 284 -18.67 15.19 30.81
C ILE A 284 -18.56 15.39 32.32
N CYS A 285 -19.65 15.23 33.07
CA CYS A 285 -19.60 15.23 34.53
C CYS A 285 -18.71 14.10 35.08
N VAL A 286 -18.91 12.87 34.62
CA VAL A 286 -18.11 11.72 35.08
C VAL A 286 -16.64 11.90 34.73
N LEU A 287 -16.36 12.29 33.49
CA LEU A 287 -14.99 12.59 33.04
C LEU A 287 -14.35 13.72 33.87
N GLY A 288 -15.05 14.84 34.01
CA GLY A 288 -14.55 16.02 34.71
C GLY A 288 -14.25 15.73 36.19
N ILE A 289 -15.09 14.94 36.86
CA ILE A 289 -14.88 14.58 38.26
C ILE A 289 -13.69 13.63 38.38
N ALA A 290 -13.64 12.60 37.55
CA ALA A 290 -12.54 11.65 37.55
C ALA A 290 -11.21 12.35 37.30
N LEU A 291 -11.15 13.23 36.29
CA LEU A 291 -9.96 13.95 35.90
C LEU A 291 -9.57 15.03 36.92
N SER A 292 -10.52 15.78 37.48
CA SER A 292 -10.23 16.83 38.48
C SER A 292 -9.67 16.25 39.78
N LEU A 293 -10.23 15.15 40.26
CA LEU A 293 -9.74 14.44 41.45
C LEU A 293 -8.40 13.77 41.16
N PHE A 294 -8.21 13.21 39.96
CA PHE A 294 -6.96 12.57 39.54
C PHE A 294 -5.81 13.58 39.44
N LEU A 295 -6.04 14.78 38.89
CA LEU A 295 -5.02 15.83 38.72
C LEU A 295 -4.74 16.65 39.99
N ASN A 296 -5.56 16.51 41.04
CA ASN A 296 -5.44 17.25 42.31
C ASN A 296 -5.26 18.77 42.11
N LEU A 297 -6.17 19.38 41.34
CA LEU A 297 -6.09 20.78 40.93
C LEU A 297 -6.27 21.74 42.11
N SER A 298 -5.18 22.18 42.73
CA SER A 298 -5.20 23.16 43.83
C SER A 298 -5.46 24.60 43.38
N SER A 299 -5.29 24.89 42.08
CA SER A 299 -5.42 26.23 41.49
C SER A 299 -6.72 26.38 40.69
N LYS A 300 -7.45 27.46 40.96
CA LYS A 300 -8.66 27.83 40.20
C LYS A 300 -8.35 28.16 38.74
N SER A 301 -7.19 28.75 38.45
CA SER A 301 -6.82 29.12 37.07
C SER A 301 -6.58 27.89 36.18
N TRP A 302 -5.95 26.85 36.73
CA TRP A 302 -5.77 25.58 36.01
C TRP A 302 -7.10 24.91 35.70
N SER A 303 -8.10 25.09 36.56
CA SER A 303 -9.47 24.60 36.33
C SER A 303 -10.12 25.26 35.10
N VAL A 304 -9.90 26.57 34.90
CA VAL A 304 -10.41 27.30 33.72
C VAL A 304 -9.75 26.81 32.44
N ILE A 305 -8.42 26.74 32.43
CA ILE A 305 -7.63 26.36 31.24
C ILE A 305 -7.98 24.94 30.78
N ILE A 306 -7.99 23.98 31.71
CA ILE A 306 -8.29 22.57 31.40
C ILE A 306 -9.73 22.43 30.91
N THR A 307 -10.68 23.18 31.49
CA THR A 307 -12.07 23.18 31.01
C THR A 307 -12.13 23.65 29.56
N PHE A 308 -11.49 24.77 29.22
CA PHE A 308 -11.51 25.31 27.87
C PHE A 308 -10.93 24.32 26.84
N VAL A 309 -9.76 23.74 27.14
CA VAL A 309 -9.13 22.73 26.28
C VAL A 309 -10.04 21.51 26.07
N LEU A 310 -10.60 20.96 27.15
CA LEU A 310 -11.47 19.79 27.05
C LEU A 310 -12.77 20.08 26.30
N VAL A 311 -13.32 21.29 26.44
CA VAL A 311 -14.52 21.70 25.71
C VAL A 311 -14.25 21.75 24.22
N ILE A 312 -13.12 22.34 23.80
CA ILE A 312 -12.72 22.38 22.39
C ILE A 312 -12.56 20.95 21.84
N ILE A 313 -11.85 20.09 22.56
CA ILE A 313 -11.62 18.71 22.09
C ILE A 313 -12.96 17.96 22.00
N TYR A 314 -13.81 18.05 23.03
CA TYR A 314 -15.10 17.37 23.04
C TYR A 314 -16.02 17.86 21.92
N GLN A 315 -16.27 19.18 21.84
CA GLN A 315 -17.17 19.76 20.84
C GLN A 315 -16.62 19.62 19.41
N GLY A 316 -15.32 19.84 19.23
CA GLY A 316 -14.63 19.66 17.95
C GLY A 316 -14.72 18.22 17.46
N SER A 317 -14.49 17.24 18.33
CA SER A 317 -14.64 15.83 17.96
C SER A 317 -16.08 15.47 17.57
N GLY A 318 -17.08 16.02 18.25
CA GLY A 318 -18.49 15.80 17.92
C GLY A 318 -18.89 16.38 16.57
N ALA A 319 -18.44 17.60 16.26
CA ALA A 319 -18.68 18.24 14.97
C ALA A 319 -18.01 17.45 13.83
N TRP A 320 -16.72 17.09 14.01
CA TRP A 320 -15.95 16.38 12.98
C TRP A 320 -16.49 14.99 12.70
N LEU A 321 -16.76 14.19 13.74
CA LEU A 321 -17.31 12.83 13.58
C LEU A 321 -18.73 12.84 13.03
N SER A 322 -19.55 13.83 13.39
CA SER A 322 -20.87 13.98 12.79
C SER A 322 -20.79 14.34 11.30
N ALA A 323 -19.82 15.17 10.88
CA ALA A 323 -19.60 15.46 9.47
C ALA A 323 -19.19 14.20 8.68
N LEU A 324 -18.25 13.41 9.20
CA LEU A 324 -17.86 12.12 8.60
C LEU A 324 -19.04 11.13 8.52
N GLY A 325 -19.93 11.13 9.51
CA GLY A 325 -21.16 10.34 9.47
C GLY A 325 -22.17 10.80 8.40
N LYS A 326 -22.25 12.12 8.15
CA LYS A 326 -23.13 12.67 7.10
C LYS A 326 -22.65 12.24 5.71
N GLU A 327 -21.34 12.23 5.50
CA GLU A 327 -20.67 11.78 4.26
C GLU A 327 -20.54 10.24 4.14
N LYS A 328 -21.19 9.46 5.01
CA LYS A 328 -21.15 7.98 5.04
C LYS A 328 -19.77 7.35 5.25
N ILE A 329 -18.75 8.13 5.61
CA ILE A 329 -17.41 7.62 5.95
C ILE A 329 -17.48 6.77 7.22
N ILE A 330 -18.33 7.17 8.17
CA ILE A 330 -18.63 6.44 9.40
C ILE A 330 -20.12 6.10 9.41
N ASP A 331 -20.51 4.98 10.02
CA ASP A 331 -21.91 4.61 10.21
C ASP A 331 -22.72 5.82 10.76
N PRO A 332 -23.71 6.32 10.00
CA PRO A 332 -24.55 7.46 10.39
C PRO A 332 -25.23 7.29 11.75
N LEU A 333 -25.50 6.04 12.17
CA LEU A 333 -26.13 5.74 13.46
C LEU A 333 -25.19 5.98 14.64
N ILE A 334 -23.90 5.69 14.46
CA ILE A 334 -22.91 5.68 15.55
C ILE A 334 -22.10 6.98 15.59
N ALA A 335 -21.96 7.67 14.45
CA ALA A 335 -21.14 8.87 14.30
C ALA A 335 -21.31 9.90 15.43
N ALA A 336 -22.55 10.24 15.78
CA ALA A 336 -22.85 11.20 16.84
C ALA A 336 -22.57 10.68 18.26
N TRP A 337 -22.54 9.36 18.46
CA TRP A 337 -22.35 8.71 19.76
C TRP A 337 -20.88 8.49 20.12
N ILE A 338 -19.98 8.45 19.14
CA ILE A 338 -18.54 8.15 19.34
C ILE A 338 -17.90 9.05 20.40
N PRO A 339 -18.04 10.40 20.39
CA PRO A 339 -17.45 11.24 21.43
C PRO A 339 -17.93 10.81 22.82
N ASN A 340 -19.24 10.60 22.99
CA ASN A 340 -19.80 10.19 24.27
C ASN A 340 -19.28 8.84 24.75
N ILE A 341 -19.13 7.88 23.83
CA ILE A 341 -18.60 6.55 24.15
C ILE A 341 -17.14 6.65 24.59
N ILE A 342 -16.30 7.38 23.85
CA ILE A 342 -14.87 7.52 24.15
C ILE A 342 -14.66 8.27 25.46
N PHE A 343 -15.21 9.48 25.58
CA PHE A 343 -15.06 10.30 26.78
C PHE A 343 -15.72 9.65 28.01
N GLY A 344 -16.85 8.95 27.81
CA GLY A 344 -17.51 8.18 28.85
C GLY A 344 -16.67 7.00 29.33
N ALA A 345 -16.07 6.23 28.42
CA ALA A 345 -15.19 5.11 28.75
C ALA A 345 -13.94 5.58 29.49
N ILE A 346 -13.31 6.66 29.02
CA ILE A 346 -12.14 7.26 29.70
C ILE A 346 -12.53 7.75 31.10
N GLY A 347 -13.64 8.48 31.22
CA GLY A 347 -14.13 8.97 32.51
C GLY A 347 -14.43 7.85 33.49
N LEU A 348 -15.08 6.78 33.03
CA LEU A 348 -15.42 5.61 33.85
C LEU A 348 -14.17 4.84 34.27
N PHE A 349 -13.23 4.64 33.35
CA PHE A 349 -11.94 4.00 33.65
C PHE A 349 -11.16 4.76 34.72
N LEU A 350 -11.01 6.08 34.56
CA LEU A 350 -10.36 6.94 35.56
C LEU A 350 -11.11 6.90 36.90
N PHE A 351 -12.44 6.88 36.87
CA PHE A 351 -13.28 6.77 38.07
C PHE A 351 -13.10 5.44 38.83
N LEU A 352 -12.90 4.33 38.12
CA LEU A 352 -12.65 3.03 38.77
C LEU A 352 -11.27 2.98 39.46
N ILE A 353 -10.28 3.66 38.88
CA ILE A 353 -8.88 3.64 39.31
C ILE A 353 -8.58 4.61 40.46
N LEU A 354 -9.47 5.57 40.75
CA LEU A 354 -9.30 6.67 41.71
C LEU A 354 -8.78 6.28 43.11
N ASP A 355 -8.94 5.02 43.54
CA ASP A 355 -8.49 4.51 44.85
C ASP A 355 -7.40 3.41 44.77
N THR A 356 -6.78 3.18 43.60
CA THR A 356 -5.81 2.09 43.38
C THR A 356 -4.35 2.57 43.31
N LYS A 357 -3.39 1.73 43.70
CA LYS A 357 -1.93 2.03 43.60
C LYS A 357 -1.47 2.34 42.16
N PHE A 358 -2.23 1.92 41.15
CA PHE A 358 -1.94 2.15 39.74
C PHE A 358 -2.08 3.64 39.34
N SER A 359 -2.95 4.41 40.01
CA SER A 359 -3.17 5.83 39.72
C SER A 359 -1.87 6.65 39.85
N TYR A 360 -1.09 6.41 40.90
CA TYR A 360 0.18 7.10 41.16
C TYR A 360 1.24 6.84 40.09
N LYS A 361 1.27 5.63 39.51
CA LYS A 361 2.24 5.25 38.47
C LYS A 361 1.91 5.88 37.11
N LEU A 362 0.63 6.17 36.87
CA LEU A 362 0.13 6.80 35.65
C LEU A 362 0.21 8.34 35.71
N LEU A 363 0.24 8.91 36.92
CA LEU A 363 0.31 10.36 37.18
C LEU A 363 1.64 11.00 36.76
N GLU A 364 2.75 10.28 36.93
CA GLU A 364 4.09 10.81 36.70
C GLU A 364 4.38 11.15 35.22
N PRO A 365 4.11 10.28 34.23
CA PRO A 365 4.28 10.64 32.82
C PRO A 365 3.27 11.69 32.36
N LEU A 366 2.02 11.61 32.81
CA LEU A 366 0.96 12.53 32.40
C LEU A 366 1.27 13.98 32.84
N ARG A 367 1.78 14.16 34.07
CA ARG A 367 2.16 15.49 34.60
C ARG A 367 3.35 16.11 33.87
N ARG A 368 4.24 15.30 33.28
CA ARG A 368 5.37 15.79 32.45
C ARG A 368 4.94 16.16 31.03
N ILE A 369 3.99 15.42 30.46
CA ILE A 369 3.55 15.60 29.07
C ILE A 369 2.52 16.74 28.92
N LEU A 370 1.61 16.89 29.90
CA LEU A 370 0.52 17.85 29.84
C LEU A 370 0.94 19.33 29.61
N PRO A 371 1.97 19.88 30.29
CA PRO A 371 2.43 21.25 30.00
C PRO A 371 3.06 21.38 28.61
N LEU A 372 3.69 20.32 28.09
CA LEU A 372 4.34 20.30 26.78
C LEU A 372 3.30 20.32 25.65
N ILE A 373 2.22 19.54 25.80
CA ILE A 373 1.05 19.57 24.90
C ILE A 373 0.35 20.93 24.94
N LEU A 374 0.23 21.55 26.12
CA LEU A 374 -0.45 22.84 26.27
C LEU A 374 0.35 24.00 25.64
N ILE A 375 1.68 23.95 25.69
CA ILE A 375 2.55 24.90 24.95
C ILE A 375 2.37 24.71 23.45
N ILE A 376 2.36 23.47 22.96
CA ILE A 376 2.17 23.17 21.53
C ILE A 376 0.82 23.68 21.04
N ILE A 377 -0.27 23.47 21.80
CA ILE A 377 -1.62 23.90 21.40
C ILE A 377 -1.77 25.43 21.41
N VAL A 378 -1.14 26.14 22.37
CA VAL A 378 -1.19 27.61 22.43
C VAL A 378 -0.35 28.25 21.33
N SER A 379 0.73 27.60 20.89
CA SER A 379 1.55 28.06 19.76
C SER A 379 0.88 27.92 18.39
N ILE A 380 -0.29 27.28 18.29
CA ILE A 380 -1.00 27.02 17.01
C ILE A 380 -2.05 28.11 16.68
N SER A 381 -2.26 29.12 17.54
CA SER A 381 -3.11 30.27 17.14
C SER A 381 -2.37 31.17 16.13
N ALA A 382 -2.83 31.15 14.89
CA ALA A 382 -2.33 31.90 13.74
C ALA A 382 -2.14 33.40 14.05
N PHE A 383 -0.88 33.85 14.02
CA PHE A 383 -0.55 35.23 13.68
C PHE A 383 -0.26 35.27 12.17
N PRO A 384 -0.80 36.25 11.41
CA PRO A 384 -0.38 36.42 10.02
C PRO A 384 1.13 36.71 9.99
N SER A 385 1.85 36.03 9.10
CA SER A 385 3.29 36.23 8.95
C SER A 385 3.58 37.68 8.56
N PRO A 386 4.47 38.41 9.25
CA PRO A 386 4.82 39.77 8.88
C PRO A 386 5.52 39.81 7.52
N VAL A 387 5.13 40.75 6.65
CA VAL A 387 5.83 41.08 5.40
C VAL A 387 6.99 42.03 5.74
N ASN A 388 8.23 41.62 5.45
CA ASN A 388 9.41 42.48 5.65
C ASN A 388 9.81 43.11 4.32
N ILE A 389 9.85 44.45 4.25
CA ILE A 389 10.21 45.21 3.05
C ILE A 389 11.43 46.08 3.38
N THR A 390 12.48 46.00 2.55
CA THR A 390 13.65 46.88 2.62
C THR A 390 13.93 47.48 1.24
N ALA A 391 14.20 48.77 1.18
CA ALA A 391 14.59 49.51 -0.03
C ALA A 391 15.46 50.70 0.38
N ASP A 392 16.31 51.19 -0.52
CA ASP A 392 17.18 52.34 -0.25
C ASP A 392 16.38 53.65 -0.23
N PHE A 393 15.36 53.77 -1.10
CA PHE A 393 14.45 54.90 -1.14
C PHE A 393 12.99 54.47 -1.02
N PHE A 394 12.24 55.19 -0.20
CA PHE A 394 10.81 54.99 0.05
C PHE A 394 10.07 56.30 -0.14
N TYR A 395 9.07 56.32 -1.03
CA TYR A 395 8.20 57.47 -1.20
C TYR A 395 6.75 57.07 -1.47
N LEU A 396 5.82 57.80 -0.85
CA LEU A 396 4.39 57.61 -1.00
C LEU A 396 3.81 58.83 -1.70
N ARG A 397 3.23 58.63 -2.88
CA ARG A 397 2.63 59.70 -3.69
C ARG A 397 1.20 59.31 -4.05
N ASP A 398 0.25 60.10 -3.56
CA ASP A 398 -1.19 59.81 -3.67
C ASP A 398 -1.53 58.42 -3.09
N ASN A 399 -1.98 57.48 -3.92
CA ASN A 399 -2.24 56.08 -3.57
C ASN A 399 -1.15 55.12 -4.09
N LEU A 400 -0.01 55.63 -4.58
CA LEU A 400 1.10 54.81 -5.05
C LEU A 400 2.25 54.82 -4.04
N LEU A 401 2.58 53.64 -3.53
CA LEU A 401 3.76 53.37 -2.73
C LEU A 401 4.88 52.98 -3.68
N ILE A 402 6.00 53.71 -3.70
CA ILE A 402 7.09 53.43 -4.61
C ILE A 402 8.39 53.24 -3.83
N LEU A 403 9.10 52.17 -4.20
CA LEU A 403 10.35 51.71 -3.61
C LEU A 403 11.41 51.70 -4.72
N GLU A 404 12.57 52.31 -4.45
CA GLU A 404 13.66 52.39 -5.43
C GLU A 404 14.99 51.97 -4.82
N ASP A 405 15.79 51.31 -5.65
CA ASP A 405 17.12 50.77 -5.39
C ASP A 405 17.15 49.69 -4.29
N ASN A 406 17.70 48.52 -4.64
CA ASN A 406 17.82 47.36 -3.77
C ASN A 406 16.51 47.01 -3.03
N VAL A 407 15.40 46.89 -3.77
CA VAL A 407 14.12 46.52 -3.17
C VAL A 407 14.11 45.02 -2.87
N TYR A 408 13.83 44.68 -1.62
CA TYR A 408 13.79 43.32 -1.08
C TYR A 408 12.49 43.15 -0.29
N VAL A 409 11.66 42.19 -0.69
CA VAL A 409 10.39 41.86 -0.03
C VAL A 409 10.42 40.40 0.40
N VAL A 410 10.15 40.14 1.68
CA VAL A 410 10.11 38.79 2.26
C VAL A 410 8.73 38.53 2.87
N TYR A 411 8.06 37.46 2.43
CA TYR A 411 6.74 37.06 2.91
C TYR A 411 6.55 35.54 2.82
N GLU A 412 6.19 34.89 3.94
CA GLU A 412 5.90 33.43 4.00
C GLU A 412 6.93 32.54 3.28
N GLY A 413 8.23 32.86 3.40
CA GLY A 413 9.32 32.12 2.75
C GLY A 413 9.60 32.52 1.29
N SER A 414 8.79 33.40 0.68
CA SER A 414 9.08 34.05 -0.60
C SER A 414 10.02 35.23 -0.42
N ILE A 415 11.02 35.38 -1.29
CA ILE A 415 11.92 36.54 -1.37
C ILE A 415 11.84 37.13 -2.79
N ILE A 416 11.41 38.38 -2.91
CA ILE A 416 11.45 39.15 -4.17
C ILE A 416 12.57 40.18 -4.06
N LYS A 417 13.50 40.17 -5.02
CA LYS A 417 14.51 41.21 -5.21
C LYS A 417 14.24 41.94 -6.51
N SER A 418 14.28 43.28 -6.52
CA SER A 418 14.09 44.07 -7.74
C SER A 418 14.80 45.42 -7.65
N ASP A 419 15.00 46.06 -8.80
CA ASP A 419 15.58 47.40 -8.87
C ASP A 419 14.56 48.47 -8.43
N ARG A 420 13.28 48.26 -8.71
CA ARG A 420 12.18 49.17 -8.35
C ARG A 420 10.90 48.39 -8.06
N ALA A 421 10.08 48.87 -7.13
CA ALA A 421 8.74 48.34 -6.89
C ALA A 421 7.70 49.45 -6.70
N GLN A 422 6.47 49.18 -7.11
CA GLN A 422 5.33 50.09 -7.03
C GLN A 422 4.11 49.33 -6.51
N GLY A 423 3.56 49.74 -5.39
CA GLY A 423 2.32 49.24 -4.81
C GLY A 423 1.17 50.24 -5.00
N GLU A 424 0.02 49.80 -5.51
CA GLU A 424 -1.21 50.58 -5.54
C GLU A 424 -1.99 50.34 -4.25
N LEU A 425 -2.33 51.39 -3.51
CA LEU A 425 -3.06 51.34 -2.24
C LEU A 425 -4.55 51.65 -2.44
N LYS A 426 -5.39 50.92 -1.72
CA LYS A 426 -6.82 51.22 -1.55
C LYS A 426 -7.02 52.37 -0.56
N ASN A 427 -8.22 52.94 -0.55
CA ASN A 427 -8.58 54.06 0.34
C ASN A 427 -8.52 53.72 1.83
N ASP A 428 -8.50 52.42 2.19
CA ASP A 428 -8.35 51.91 3.56
C ASP A 428 -6.89 51.62 3.95
N GLY A 429 -5.93 51.86 3.04
CA GLY A 429 -4.50 51.63 3.26
C GLY A 429 -4.02 50.20 2.95
N THR A 430 -4.88 49.32 2.41
CA THR A 430 -4.47 47.98 1.95
C THR A 430 -3.88 48.02 0.54
N ILE A 431 -2.95 47.11 0.21
CA ILE A 431 -2.33 47.05 -1.13
C ILE A 431 -3.28 46.30 -2.07
N LYS A 432 -3.64 46.94 -3.19
CA LYS A 432 -4.44 46.39 -4.29
C LYS A 432 -3.60 45.54 -5.24
N SER A 433 -2.44 46.05 -5.64
CA SER A 433 -1.49 45.36 -6.51
C SER A 433 -0.06 45.84 -6.21
N ALA A 434 0.93 44.99 -6.49
CA ALA A 434 2.34 45.34 -6.36
C ALA A 434 3.10 44.89 -7.61
N THR A 435 3.75 45.84 -8.29
CA THR A 435 4.57 45.59 -9.47
C THR A 435 6.04 45.85 -9.19
N PHE A 436 6.89 44.91 -9.58
CA PHE A 436 8.33 44.92 -9.43
C PHE A 436 8.97 44.99 -10.82
N TYR A 437 9.96 45.86 -10.99
CA TYR A 437 10.60 46.16 -12.28
C TYR A 437 12.12 45.97 -12.23
N GLY A 438 12.71 45.67 -13.38
CA GLY A 438 14.16 45.58 -13.59
C GLY A 438 14.67 44.15 -13.53
N ASN A 439 15.79 43.91 -12.85
CA ASN A 439 16.29 42.56 -12.59
C ASN A 439 15.50 41.92 -11.44
N VAL A 440 14.27 41.48 -11.72
CA VAL A 440 13.43 40.89 -10.68
C VAL A 440 13.82 39.43 -10.47
N ASN A 441 14.18 39.07 -9.24
CA ASN A 441 14.51 37.71 -8.85
C ASN A 441 13.57 37.27 -7.71
N TYR A 442 12.68 36.31 -8.01
CA TYR A 442 11.76 35.70 -7.08
C TYR A 442 12.29 34.33 -6.65
N LEU A 443 12.37 34.12 -5.34
CA LEU A 443 12.83 32.89 -4.71
C LEU A 443 11.74 32.36 -3.79
N TYR A 444 11.32 31.12 -3.98
CA TYR A 444 10.38 30.42 -3.10
C TYR A 444 10.79 28.96 -3.00
N GLU A 445 11.15 28.52 -1.79
CA GLU A 445 11.73 27.18 -1.54
C GLU A 445 12.92 26.87 -2.49
N ASP A 446 12.77 25.91 -3.39
CA ASP A 446 13.78 25.50 -4.40
C ASP A 446 13.61 26.18 -5.78
N ILE A 447 12.59 27.03 -5.93
CA ILE A 447 12.24 27.68 -7.20
C ILE A 447 12.89 29.06 -7.26
N SER A 448 13.68 29.30 -8.31
CA SER A 448 14.21 30.63 -8.64
C SER A 448 13.68 31.10 -9.99
N ILE A 449 13.07 32.29 -10.01
CA ILE A 449 12.51 32.91 -11.21
C ILE A 449 13.16 34.28 -11.40
N GLN A 450 13.88 34.45 -12.49
CA GLN A 450 14.36 35.75 -12.95
C GLN A 450 13.37 36.28 -13.98
N ALA A 451 12.92 37.53 -13.84
CA ALA A 451 11.98 38.16 -14.76
C ALA A 451 12.33 39.63 -14.95
N SER A 452 11.92 40.22 -16.07
CA SER A 452 12.06 41.67 -16.28
C SER A 452 11.01 42.47 -15.50
N GLU A 453 9.88 41.84 -15.19
CA GLU A 453 8.77 42.42 -14.44
C GLU A 453 7.95 41.33 -13.74
N ILE A 454 7.53 41.59 -12.51
CA ILE A 454 6.59 40.76 -11.75
C ILE A 454 5.44 41.65 -11.29
N THR A 455 4.20 41.28 -11.59
CA THR A 455 3.00 41.92 -11.04
C THR A 455 2.25 40.94 -10.15
N VAL A 456 2.04 41.31 -8.89
CA VAL A 456 1.20 40.60 -7.92
C VAL A 456 -0.12 41.36 -7.80
N ASN A 457 -1.22 40.74 -8.19
CA ASN A 457 -2.56 41.30 -8.06
C ASN A 457 -3.26 40.63 -6.87
N PHE A 458 -3.58 41.41 -5.83
CA PHE A 458 -4.23 40.92 -4.61
C PHE A 458 -5.77 40.93 -4.71
N GLU A 459 -6.36 41.48 -5.77
CA GLU A 459 -7.82 41.42 -6.01
C GLU A 459 -8.22 40.25 -6.91
N GLU A 460 -7.41 39.97 -7.92
CA GLU A 460 -7.61 38.85 -8.84
C GLU A 460 -6.90 37.58 -8.38
N ASP A 461 -6.22 37.64 -7.23
CA ASP A 461 -5.49 36.52 -6.66
C ASP A 461 -4.61 35.88 -7.75
N SER A 462 -3.70 36.67 -8.33
CA SER A 462 -2.84 36.21 -9.43
C SER A 462 -1.46 36.87 -9.46
N VAL A 463 -0.47 36.14 -9.98
CA VAL A 463 0.90 36.62 -10.17
C VAL A 463 1.30 36.44 -11.62
N VAL A 464 1.83 37.51 -12.23
CA VAL A 464 2.25 37.55 -13.64
C VAL A 464 3.74 37.88 -13.72
N PHE A 465 4.49 37.05 -14.45
CA PHE A 465 5.91 37.25 -14.76
C PHE A 465 6.08 37.51 -16.25
N LEU A 466 6.88 38.52 -16.62
CA LEU A 466 7.20 38.86 -18.01
C LEU A 466 8.68 38.60 -18.31
N ASN A 467 8.96 38.04 -19.49
CA ASN A 467 10.29 37.62 -19.97
C ASN A 467 11.07 36.85 -18.90
N SER A 468 10.48 35.75 -18.46
CA SER A 468 10.96 35.00 -17.31
C SER A 468 11.87 33.83 -17.71
N TYR A 469 12.88 33.62 -16.87
CA TYR A 469 13.78 32.48 -16.87
C TYR A 469 13.67 31.78 -15.51
N THR A 470 13.41 30.48 -15.50
CA THR A 470 13.37 29.70 -14.27
C THR A 470 14.11 28.37 -14.41
N VAL A 471 14.70 27.95 -13.31
CA VAL A 471 15.30 26.61 -13.16
C VAL A 471 14.50 25.89 -12.09
N GLN A 472 13.85 24.80 -12.48
CA GLN A 472 13.02 24.02 -11.59
C GLN A 472 13.64 22.63 -11.39
N LYS A 473 13.77 22.23 -10.12
CA LYS A 473 14.24 20.91 -9.71
C LYS A 473 13.05 19.97 -9.61
N TYR A 474 13.10 18.85 -10.31
CA TYR A 474 12.08 17.81 -10.22
C TYR A 474 12.67 16.56 -9.55
N GLN A 475 11.97 16.03 -8.54
CA GLN A 475 12.36 14.81 -7.83
C GLN A 475 11.58 13.60 -8.38
N GLY A 476 12.29 12.73 -9.08
CA GLY A 476 11.92 11.33 -9.33
C GLY A 476 12.96 10.39 -8.68
N GLU A 477 13.28 9.25 -9.30
CA GLU A 477 14.40 8.38 -8.85
C GLU A 477 15.79 9.07 -8.93
N LYS A 478 15.93 10.13 -9.74
CA LYS A 478 17.08 11.05 -9.79
C LYS A 478 16.60 12.50 -9.88
N GLU A 479 17.39 13.43 -9.33
CA GLU A 479 17.14 14.88 -9.42
C GLU A 479 17.49 15.39 -10.83
N VAL A 480 16.55 16.05 -11.51
CA VAL A 480 16.78 16.66 -12.83
C VAL A 480 16.40 18.14 -12.80
N ASN A 481 17.31 18.99 -13.31
CA ASN A 481 17.11 20.43 -13.48
C ASN A 481 16.49 20.72 -14.86
N ILE A 482 15.32 21.36 -14.89
CA ILE A 482 14.69 21.82 -16.13
C ILE A 482 14.82 23.34 -16.22
N LYS A 483 15.38 23.84 -17.32
CA LYS A 483 15.46 25.28 -17.64
C LYS A 483 14.28 25.65 -18.54
N ILE A 484 13.53 26.67 -18.12
CA ILE A 484 12.32 27.15 -18.78
C ILE A 484 12.50 28.63 -19.12
N TRP A 485 12.33 28.98 -20.39
CA TRP A 485 12.20 30.36 -20.86
C TRP A 485 10.79 30.60 -21.34
N SER A 486 10.15 31.68 -20.89
CA SER A 486 8.81 32.05 -21.35
C SER A 486 8.62 33.56 -21.38
N ASP A 487 7.98 34.04 -22.45
CA ASP A 487 7.65 35.45 -22.64
C ASP A 487 6.64 35.93 -21.58
N LYS A 488 5.70 35.07 -21.17
CA LYS A 488 4.70 35.37 -20.12
C LYS A 488 4.32 34.13 -19.32
N ILE A 489 4.44 34.20 -18.00
CA ILE A 489 3.95 33.18 -17.05
C ILE A 489 2.85 33.81 -16.18
N GLU A 490 1.70 33.15 -16.11
CA GLU A 490 0.55 33.51 -15.26
C GLU A 490 0.33 32.38 -14.24
N LYS A 491 0.25 32.72 -12.95
CA LYS A 491 -0.09 31.79 -11.87
C LYS A 491 -1.30 32.35 -11.08
N PRO A 492 -2.48 31.71 -11.11
CA PRO A 492 -3.56 32.02 -10.19
C PRO A 492 -3.16 31.62 -8.76
N VAL A 493 -3.61 32.36 -7.75
CA VAL A 493 -3.29 32.13 -6.32
C VAL A 493 -4.18 31.03 -5.74
N ASP A 494 -5.41 30.88 -6.25
CA ASP A 494 -6.35 29.83 -5.83
C ASP A 494 -6.20 28.49 -6.59
N GLU A 495 -5.52 28.49 -7.74
CA GLU A 495 -5.24 27.28 -8.50
C GLU A 495 -3.76 26.91 -8.41
N ASN A 496 -3.46 25.64 -8.14
CA ASN A 496 -2.09 25.13 -8.23
C ASN A 496 -1.73 24.85 -9.71
N THR A 497 -1.86 25.85 -10.58
CA THR A 497 -1.57 25.75 -12.02
C THR A 497 -0.67 26.90 -12.47
N ILE A 498 0.30 26.62 -13.33
CA ILE A 498 1.22 27.62 -13.90
C ILE A 498 1.02 27.60 -15.41
N GLN A 499 0.62 28.72 -15.99
CA GLN A 499 0.39 28.84 -17.43
C GLN A 499 1.51 29.68 -18.06
N ALA A 500 2.29 29.07 -18.94
CA ALA A 500 3.36 29.71 -19.69
C ALA A 500 2.99 29.80 -21.18
N LYS A 501 3.26 30.95 -21.81
CA LYS A 501 3.03 31.19 -23.24
C LYS A 501 4.37 31.36 -23.96
N GLU A 502 4.45 30.86 -25.20
CA GLU A 502 5.66 30.86 -26.04
C GLU A 502 6.90 30.38 -25.26
N THR A 503 6.87 29.10 -24.88
CA THR A 503 7.81 28.52 -23.91
C THR A 503 8.89 27.70 -24.61
N ARG A 504 10.14 27.87 -24.18
CA ARG A 504 11.26 26.99 -24.53
C ARG A 504 11.73 26.21 -23.33
N LEU A 505 11.93 24.90 -23.51
CA LEU A 505 12.31 23.96 -22.45
C LEU A 505 13.60 23.22 -22.83
N THR A 506 14.57 23.11 -21.91
CA THR A 506 15.74 22.24 -22.06
C THR A 506 16.23 21.72 -20.72
N THR A 507 16.90 20.57 -20.71
CA THR A 507 17.61 20.04 -19.53
C THR A 507 19.11 20.08 -19.68
N CYS A 508 19.63 20.76 -20.71
CA CYS A 508 21.07 20.83 -20.94
C CYS A 508 21.77 21.83 -20.00
N GLU A 509 22.85 21.38 -19.36
CA GLU A 509 23.55 22.15 -18.32
C GLU A 509 24.45 23.26 -18.90
N GLU A 510 25.19 23.01 -20.00
CA GLU A 510 26.23 23.93 -20.50
C GLU A 510 26.03 24.44 -21.94
N CYS A 511 25.57 23.61 -22.88
CA CYS A 511 25.34 24.00 -24.29
C CYS A 511 23.99 23.49 -24.78
N VAL A 512 23.09 24.37 -25.23
CA VAL A 512 21.74 23.98 -25.71
C VAL A 512 21.84 23.21 -27.04
N THR A 513 22.14 21.92 -26.92
CA THR A 513 22.20 20.96 -28.04
C THR A 513 20.80 20.62 -28.55
N TYR A 514 19.79 20.72 -27.69
CA TYR A 514 18.40 20.58 -28.03
C TYR A 514 17.50 21.43 -27.14
N TYR A 515 16.35 21.82 -27.66
CA TYR A 515 15.28 22.47 -26.90
C TYR A 515 13.92 22.15 -27.52
N PHE A 516 12.90 22.15 -26.68
CA PHE A 516 11.50 22.08 -27.11
C PHE A 516 10.93 23.48 -27.16
N SER A 517 10.30 23.85 -28.28
CA SER A 517 9.49 25.06 -28.39
C SER A 517 8.03 24.67 -28.33
N ALA A 518 7.26 25.29 -27.43
CA ALA A 518 5.82 25.07 -27.30
C ALA A 518 5.10 26.41 -27.26
N LYS A 519 3.93 26.48 -27.91
CA LYS A 519 3.13 27.71 -27.96
C LYS A 519 2.46 28.01 -26.62
N LYS A 520 2.05 26.97 -25.90
CA LYS A 520 1.44 27.07 -24.58
C LYS A 520 1.86 25.89 -23.71
N VAL A 521 2.24 26.14 -22.46
CA VAL A 521 2.57 25.12 -21.47
C VAL A 521 1.76 25.36 -20.19
N ASP A 522 0.97 24.38 -19.77
CA ASP A 522 0.22 24.37 -18.50
C ASP A 522 0.90 23.38 -17.54
N ILE A 523 1.39 23.84 -16.38
CA ILE A 523 2.09 23.01 -15.38
C ILE A 523 1.21 22.89 -14.13
N TYR A 524 0.94 21.65 -13.71
CA TYR A 524 0.23 21.28 -12.49
C TYR A 524 1.25 20.69 -11.51
N PRO A 525 1.78 21.48 -10.56
CA PRO A 525 2.87 21.05 -9.68
C PRO A 525 2.52 19.77 -8.92
N GLY A 526 3.40 18.76 -9.02
CA GLY A 526 3.20 17.45 -8.39
C GLY A 526 2.28 16.48 -9.16
N TYR A 527 1.72 16.89 -10.31
CA TYR A 527 0.81 16.06 -11.11
C TYR A 527 1.27 15.91 -12.57
N PHE A 528 1.19 16.96 -13.39
CA PHE A 528 1.54 16.87 -14.81
C PHE A 528 1.89 18.23 -15.47
N LEU A 529 2.60 18.18 -16.59
CA LEU A 529 2.93 19.30 -17.47
C LEU A 529 2.33 19.02 -18.85
N ILE A 530 1.60 19.98 -19.41
CA ILE A 530 0.97 19.94 -20.72
C ILE A 530 1.63 20.98 -21.61
N ALA A 531 2.19 20.59 -22.76
CA ALA A 531 2.66 21.53 -23.78
C ALA A 531 1.88 21.33 -25.09
N ARG A 532 1.50 22.43 -25.74
CA ARG A 532 0.72 22.44 -26.99
C ARG A 532 1.57 22.99 -28.12
N ASP A 533 1.41 22.43 -29.32
CA ASP A 533 2.19 22.76 -30.51
C ASP A 533 3.70 22.65 -30.26
N LEU A 534 4.13 21.49 -29.76
CA LEU A 534 5.50 21.24 -29.34
C LEU A 534 6.37 20.82 -30.53
N THR A 535 7.48 21.52 -30.71
CA THR A 535 8.49 21.22 -31.74
C THR A 535 9.84 20.96 -31.07
N LEU A 536 10.38 19.75 -31.23
CA LEU A 536 11.73 19.40 -30.80
C LEU A 536 12.74 19.89 -31.84
N SER A 537 13.70 20.69 -31.39
CA SER A 537 14.80 21.18 -32.22
C SER A 537 16.15 20.71 -31.70
N PHE A 538 16.99 20.16 -32.58
CA PHE A 538 18.40 19.85 -32.30
C PHE A 538 19.28 20.87 -33.02
N PHE A 539 20.18 21.55 -32.31
CA PHE A 539 21.02 22.62 -32.85
C PHE A 539 20.23 23.69 -33.64
N GLY A 540 18.97 23.93 -33.26
CA GLY A 540 18.07 24.87 -33.96
C GLY A 540 17.36 24.31 -35.20
N VAL A 541 17.54 23.03 -35.55
CA VAL A 541 16.81 22.37 -36.64
C VAL A 541 15.63 21.57 -36.05
N PRO A 542 14.38 21.80 -36.50
CA PRO A 542 13.22 21.04 -36.03
C PRO A 542 13.25 19.61 -36.57
N VAL A 543 13.11 18.62 -35.68
CA VAL A 543 13.21 17.19 -36.03
C VAL A 543 11.89 16.45 -35.79
N LEU A 544 11.08 16.89 -34.82
CA LEU A 544 9.82 16.24 -34.45
C LEU A 544 8.79 17.29 -34.04
N TYR A 545 7.57 17.19 -34.59
CA TYR A 545 6.41 18.01 -34.22
C TYR A 545 5.36 17.14 -33.54
N LEU A 546 4.79 17.66 -32.45
CA LEU A 546 3.72 17.04 -31.68
C LEU A 546 2.63 18.10 -31.40
N PRO A 547 1.36 17.83 -31.73
CA PRO A 547 0.28 18.78 -31.47
C PRO A 547 0.02 18.96 -29.96
N PHE A 548 0.21 17.90 -29.18
CA PHE A 548 0.12 17.92 -27.72
C PHE A 548 1.22 17.06 -27.10
N TYR A 549 1.71 17.48 -25.94
CA TYR A 549 2.72 16.82 -25.13
C TYR A 549 2.27 16.85 -23.68
N PHE A 550 2.29 15.69 -23.02
CA PHE A 550 1.84 15.54 -21.63
C PHE A 550 2.91 14.76 -20.87
N GLN A 551 3.33 15.27 -19.72
CA GLN A 551 4.37 14.69 -18.87
C GLN A 551 3.86 14.61 -17.44
N THR A 552 3.81 13.42 -16.85
CA THR A 552 3.50 13.28 -15.42
C THR A 552 4.68 13.75 -14.58
N LEU A 553 4.39 14.34 -13.43
CA LEU A 553 5.35 14.86 -12.45
C LEU A 553 5.35 14.04 -11.15
N SER A 554 4.56 12.96 -11.08
CA SER A 554 4.44 12.04 -9.95
C SER A 554 4.72 10.59 -10.37
N PRO A 555 5.48 9.80 -9.58
CA PRO A 555 5.82 8.41 -9.89
C PRO A 555 4.70 7.38 -9.63
N ASP A 556 3.58 7.78 -9.02
CA ASP A 556 2.51 6.88 -8.54
C ASP A 556 1.31 6.72 -9.51
N GLU A 557 1.34 7.30 -10.71
CA GLU A 557 0.23 7.22 -11.69
C GLU A 557 0.65 6.53 -12.99
N ASP A 558 -0.16 5.55 -13.43
CA ASP A 558 0.04 4.82 -14.69
C ASP A 558 -0.16 5.73 -15.92
N GLU A 559 0.60 5.46 -16.99
CA GLU A 559 0.56 6.22 -18.24
C GLU A 559 -0.81 6.06 -18.94
N PRO A 560 -1.56 7.14 -19.21
CA PRO A 560 -2.92 7.06 -19.74
C PRO A 560 -3.01 6.68 -21.21
N PHE A 561 -1.93 6.79 -21.99
CA PHE A 561 -1.86 6.27 -23.34
C PHE A 561 -0.43 5.81 -23.69
N SER A 562 -0.28 4.64 -24.32
CA SER A 562 1.03 4.20 -24.84
C SER A 562 0.88 3.63 -26.24
N LEU A 563 1.87 3.89 -27.10
CA LEU A 563 1.94 3.38 -28.47
C LEU A 563 3.31 2.76 -28.72
N THR A 564 3.37 1.44 -28.82
CA THR A 564 4.61 0.70 -29.02
C THR A 564 4.67 0.11 -30.43
N PHE A 565 5.78 0.34 -31.14
CA PHE A 565 6.05 -0.25 -32.45
C PHE A 565 7.21 -1.25 -32.35
N ASN A 566 6.93 -2.52 -32.62
CA ASN A 566 7.96 -3.54 -32.70
C ASN A 566 8.00 -4.19 -34.09
N TYR A 567 9.19 -4.32 -34.67
CA TYR A 567 9.42 -5.06 -35.91
C TYR A 567 10.53 -6.10 -35.71
N GLY A 568 10.16 -7.38 -35.78
CA GLY A 568 11.09 -8.50 -35.58
C GLY A 568 10.51 -9.84 -36.04
N GLU A 569 11.37 -10.77 -36.49
CA GLU A 569 10.98 -12.12 -36.95
C GLU A 569 9.86 -12.17 -38.01
N ASN A 570 9.85 -11.22 -38.96
CA ASN A 570 8.75 -11.03 -39.93
C ASN A 570 7.39 -10.73 -39.25
N GLN A 571 7.37 -10.10 -38.09
CA GLN A 571 6.15 -9.63 -37.43
C GLN A 571 6.24 -8.13 -37.15
N ILE A 572 5.12 -7.44 -37.31
CA ILE A 572 4.94 -6.04 -36.90
C ILE A 572 3.93 -6.07 -35.76
N ASP A 573 4.35 -5.70 -34.55
CA ASP A 573 3.43 -5.48 -33.44
C ASP A 573 3.20 -3.98 -33.25
N ILE A 574 1.93 -3.63 -33.15
CA ILE A 574 1.48 -2.29 -32.76
C ILE A 574 0.65 -2.47 -31.50
N THR A 575 1.19 -2.05 -30.36
CA THR A 575 0.46 -2.07 -29.08
C THR A 575 -0.04 -0.68 -28.76
N THR A 576 -1.32 -0.58 -28.46
CA THR A 576 -2.03 0.61 -28.00
C THR A 576 -2.58 0.33 -26.61
N GLU A 577 -2.20 1.13 -25.62
CA GLU A 577 -2.75 1.02 -24.26
C GLU A 577 -3.42 2.32 -23.85
N ILE A 578 -4.48 2.22 -23.06
CA ILE A 578 -5.29 3.33 -22.54
C ILE A 578 -5.55 3.04 -21.06
N ASN A 579 -5.13 3.96 -20.18
CA ASN A 579 -5.48 3.96 -18.77
C ASN A 579 -6.27 5.24 -18.44
N TYR A 580 -7.42 5.11 -17.79
CA TYR A 580 -8.27 6.25 -17.45
C TYR A 580 -8.83 6.12 -16.03
N LYS A 581 -8.85 7.21 -15.28
CA LYS A 581 -9.40 7.27 -13.93
C LYS A 581 -10.50 8.33 -13.91
N PHE A 582 -11.72 7.91 -13.59
CA PHE A 582 -12.90 8.77 -13.53
C PHE A 582 -12.94 9.55 -12.20
N ASP A 583 -13.61 10.70 -12.19
CA ASP A 583 -13.80 11.55 -10.99
C ASP A 583 -14.47 10.81 -9.82
N ASN A 584 -15.31 9.82 -10.12
CA ASN A 584 -15.95 8.98 -9.11
C ASN A 584 -15.00 7.94 -8.48
N GLY A 585 -13.71 7.94 -8.87
CA GLY A 585 -12.68 7.01 -8.41
C GLY A 585 -12.59 5.69 -9.17
N SER A 586 -13.44 5.46 -10.18
CA SER A 586 -13.36 4.26 -11.03
C SER A 586 -12.15 4.31 -11.97
N LYS A 587 -11.61 3.15 -12.33
CA LYS A 587 -10.41 2.99 -13.17
C LYS A 587 -10.76 2.14 -14.39
N PHE A 588 -10.30 2.54 -15.56
CA PHE A 588 -10.46 1.81 -16.81
C PHE A 588 -9.08 1.57 -17.42
N HIS A 589 -8.82 0.34 -17.86
CA HIS A 589 -7.63 -0.04 -18.59
C HIS A 589 -8.05 -0.80 -19.84
N PHE A 590 -7.50 -0.40 -20.98
CA PHE A 590 -7.68 -1.08 -22.26
C PHE A 590 -6.32 -1.23 -22.93
N SER A 591 -5.98 -2.42 -23.42
CA SER A 591 -4.79 -2.67 -24.21
C SER A 591 -5.18 -3.48 -25.44
N ASN A 592 -4.76 -3.01 -26.61
CA ASN A 592 -4.90 -3.69 -27.89
C ASN A 592 -3.52 -3.84 -28.53
N THR A 593 -3.12 -5.08 -28.80
CA THR A 593 -1.90 -5.38 -29.55
C THR A 593 -2.27 -6.04 -30.87
N SER A 594 -1.95 -5.35 -31.97
CA SER A 594 -2.11 -5.82 -33.34
C SER A 594 -0.79 -6.36 -33.87
N THR A 595 -0.74 -7.67 -34.10
CA THR A 595 0.42 -8.39 -34.63
C THR A 595 0.17 -8.78 -36.09
N ASN A 596 0.96 -8.25 -37.02
CA ASN A 596 0.94 -8.63 -38.43
C ASN A 596 2.14 -9.51 -38.77
N ASN A 597 1.90 -10.77 -39.12
CA ASN A 597 2.94 -11.68 -39.59
C ASN A 597 3.16 -11.52 -41.11
N LEU A 598 4.25 -10.85 -41.48
CA LEU A 598 4.68 -10.57 -42.84
C LEU A 598 5.03 -11.82 -43.67
N LYS A 599 5.21 -12.98 -43.04
CA LYS A 599 5.55 -14.24 -43.72
C LYS A 599 4.31 -15.03 -44.14
N THR A 600 3.25 -14.98 -43.32
CA THR A 600 1.98 -15.70 -43.58
C THR A 600 0.85 -14.76 -44.03
N GLY A 601 1.04 -13.44 -43.91
CA GLY A 601 -0.01 -12.43 -44.10
C GLY A 601 -1.08 -12.46 -43.02
N ALA A 602 -0.88 -13.23 -41.93
CA ALA A 602 -1.86 -13.40 -40.88
C ALA A 602 -1.81 -12.25 -39.88
N PHE A 603 -2.99 -11.71 -39.58
CA PHE A 603 -3.20 -10.60 -38.65
C PHE A 603 -3.86 -11.13 -37.37
N TYR A 604 -3.34 -10.76 -36.21
CA TYR A 604 -3.88 -11.16 -34.92
C TYR A 604 -4.00 -9.95 -34.01
N ASP A 605 -5.14 -9.83 -33.32
CA ASP A 605 -5.34 -8.85 -32.27
C ASP A 605 -5.46 -9.54 -30.92
N SER A 606 -4.91 -8.92 -29.88
CA SER A 606 -5.15 -9.29 -28.49
C SER A 606 -5.69 -8.09 -27.71
N TYR A 607 -6.78 -8.30 -26.99
CA TYR A 607 -7.47 -7.27 -26.23
C TYR A 607 -7.45 -7.59 -24.74
N VAL A 608 -7.09 -6.61 -23.92
CA VAL A 608 -7.22 -6.67 -22.46
C VAL A 608 -8.06 -5.47 -22.03
N LEU A 609 -9.17 -5.72 -21.34
CA LEU A 609 -10.04 -4.69 -20.79
C LEU A 609 -10.20 -4.93 -19.29
N ARG A 610 -10.03 -3.90 -18.47
CA ARG A 610 -10.29 -3.92 -17.04
C ARG A 610 -11.06 -2.67 -16.63
N TYR A 611 -12.11 -2.84 -15.84
CA TYR A 611 -12.91 -1.74 -15.31
C TYR A 611 -13.11 -1.93 -13.80
N GLY A 612 -12.46 -1.09 -13.01
CA GLY A 612 -12.50 -1.05 -11.55
C GLY A 612 -13.49 0.00 -11.04
N VAL A 613 -14.39 -0.40 -10.16
CA VAL A 613 -15.36 0.48 -9.49
C VAL A 613 -15.08 0.48 -7.99
N PRO A 614 -15.06 1.64 -7.32
CA PRO A 614 -15.01 1.68 -5.87
C PRO A 614 -16.23 0.97 -5.29
N PHE A 615 -16.02 -0.07 -4.50
CA PHE A 615 -17.10 -0.90 -3.96
C PHE A 615 -16.82 -1.22 -2.49
N LEU A 616 -17.73 -0.84 -1.60
CA LEU A 616 -17.57 -0.98 -0.14
C LEU A 616 -16.26 -0.33 0.35
N SER A 617 -15.36 -1.11 0.96
CA SER A 617 -14.07 -0.67 1.50
C SER A 617 -12.89 -1.06 0.59
N GLY A 618 -13.15 -1.24 -0.70
CA GLY A 618 -12.21 -1.79 -1.68
C GLY A 618 -12.58 -1.42 -3.11
N GLU A 619 -11.97 -2.10 -4.08
CA GLU A 619 -12.18 -1.89 -5.52
C GLU A 619 -12.67 -3.19 -6.17
N LEU A 620 -13.81 -3.15 -6.86
CA LEU A 620 -14.35 -4.26 -7.64
C LEU A 620 -13.96 -4.08 -9.11
N PHE A 621 -13.18 -4.99 -9.65
CA PHE A 621 -12.74 -4.98 -11.04
C PHE A 621 -13.46 -6.02 -11.87
N PHE A 622 -13.92 -5.63 -13.04
CA PHE A 622 -14.35 -6.50 -14.12
C PHE A 622 -13.23 -6.58 -15.15
N PHE A 623 -12.91 -7.77 -15.65
CA PHE A 623 -11.88 -7.91 -16.68
C PHE A 623 -12.27 -8.88 -17.80
N SER A 624 -11.76 -8.58 -18.98
CA SER A 624 -11.87 -9.39 -20.18
C SER A 624 -10.52 -9.43 -20.87
N GLU A 625 -9.95 -10.62 -21.02
CA GLU A 625 -8.71 -10.86 -21.76
C GLU A 625 -9.03 -11.77 -22.95
N ILE A 626 -8.79 -11.32 -24.17
CA ILE A 626 -9.05 -12.06 -25.41
C ILE A 626 -7.72 -12.22 -26.15
N LEU A 627 -7.25 -13.46 -26.27
CA LEU A 627 -5.98 -13.84 -26.89
C LEU A 627 -6.24 -14.91 -27.95
N LYS A 628 -6.32 -14.52 -29.23
CA LYS A 628 -6.59 -15.41 -30.39
C LYS A 628 -7.87 -16.26 -30.28
N SER A 629 -7.77 -17.36 -29.53
CA SER A 629 -8.74 -18.47 -29.36
C SER A 629 -8.81 -18.95 -27.90
N ASN A 630 -8.31 -18.14 -26.97
CA ASN A 630 -8.33 -18.39 -25.54
C ASN A 630 -8.61 -17.05 -24.86
N GLY A 631 -9.37 -17.06 -23.79
CA GLY A 631 -9.78 -15.82 -23.16
C GLY A 631 -10.15 -16.05 -21.72
N ASN A 632 -10.14 -14.98 -20.94
CA ASN A 632 -10.56 -15.02 -19.56
C ASN A 632 -11.54 -13.88 -19.34
N LEU A 633 -12.72 -14.22 -18.83
CA LEU A 633 -13.71 -13.28 -18.37
C LEU A 633 -13.81 -13.45 -16.86
N GLY A 634 -13.80 -12.36 -16.12
CA GLY A 634 -13.86 -12.48 -14.68
C GLY A 634 -14.11 -11.17 -13.97
N LEU A 635 -14.23 -11.31 -12.67
CA LEU A 635 -14.32 -10.19 -11.75
C LEU A 635 -13.48 -10.50 -10.53
N TYR A 636 -12.80 -9.49 -10.00
CA TYR A 636 -12.10 -9.62 -8.73
C TYR A 636 -12.40 -8.44 -7.82
N TYR A 637 -12.60 -8.73 -6.55
CA TYR A 637 -12.78 -7.75 -5.50
C TYR A 637 -11.49 -7.64 -4.69
N GLN A 638 -10.95 -6.43 -4.65
CA GLN A 638 -9.75 -6.07 -3.93
C GLN A 638 -10.13 -5.34 -2.64
N PHE A 639 -9.69 -5.84 -1.48
CA PHE A 639 -10.07 -5.28 -0.17
C PHE A 639 -8.89 -5.33 0.83
N PHE A 640 -8.95 -4.50 1.87
CA PHE A 640 -7.85 -4.25 2.83
C PHE A 640 -6.58 -3.68 2.18
N GLU A 641 -6.59 -2.37 1.94
CA GLU A 641 -5.44 -1.63 1.44
C GLU A 641 -4.65 -1.01 2.61
N GLU A 642 -3.53 -1.65 3.02
CA GLU A 642 -2.49 -0.96 3.78
C GLU A 642 -1.54 -0.29 2.79
N LYS A 643 -1.21 0.99 3.00
CA LYS A 643 -0.44 1.90 2.11
C LYS A 643 0.94 1.42 1.60
N ASN A 644 1.33 0.16 1.81
CA ASN A 644 2.61 -0.44 1.39
C ASN A 644 2.56 -1.98 1.26
N LYS A 645 1.40 -2.62 1.09
CA LYS A 645 1.28 -4.09 1.00
C LYS A 645 0.34 -4.56 -0.09
N LYS A 646 0.59 -5.79 -0.59
CA LYS A 646 -0.33 -6.45 -1.52
C LYS A 646 -1.74 -6.52 -0.92
N PRO A 647 -2.77 -6.10 -1.66
CA PRO A 647 -4.14 -6.11 -1.17
C PRO A 647 -4.70 -7.53 -1.12
N ALA A 648 -5.72 -7.77 -0.28
CA ALA A 648 -6.45 -9.02 -0.33
C ALA A 648 -7.30 -9.07 -1.60
N LYS A 649 -7.35 -10.22 -2.26
CA LYS A 649 -8.03 -10.40 -3.55
C LYS A 649 -8.97 -11.60 -3.49
N LEU A 650 -10.24 -11.38 -3.79
CA LEU A 650 -11.22 -12.42 -4.10
C LEU A 650 -11.47 -12.38 -5.61
N GLU A 651 -11.12 -13.42 -6.34
CA GLU A 651 -11.16 -13.45 -7.80
C GLU A 651 -12.02 -14.60 -8.31
N PHE A 652 -12.92 -14.29 -9.23
CA PHE A 652 -13.68 -15.24 -10.03
C PHE A 652 -13.27 -15.08 -11.50
N LYS A 653 -12.83 -16.17 -12.12
CA LYS A 653 -12.30 -16.21 -13.48
C LYS A 653 -12.91 -17.38 -14.24
N VAL A 654 -13.40 -17.13 -15.44
CA VAL A 654 -13.97 -18.12 -16.35
C VAL A 654 -13.24 -18.04 -17.68
N ASN A 655 -12.77 -19.17 -18.18
CA ASN A 655 -12.28 -19.28 -19.54
C ASN A 655 -13.42 -19.78 -20.45
N PRO A 656 -14.00 -18.94 -21.32
CA PRO A 656 -15.12 -19.32 -22.18
C PRO A 656 -14.75 -20.30 -23.30
N TYR A 657 -13.45 -20.58 -23.52
CA TYR A 657 -12.98 -21.53 -24.53
C TYR A 657 -12.71 -22.92 -23.96
N THR A 658 -12.28 -23.00 -22.70
CA THR A 658 -12.03 -24.28 -21.99
C THR A 658 -13.12 -24.65 -21.00
N ASN A 659 -14.12 -23.77 -20.78
CA ASN A 659 -15.13 -23.85 -19.73
C ASN A 659 -14.57 -24.08 -18.32
N GLN A 660 -13.30 -23.75 -18.11
CA GLN A 660 -12.66 -23.80 -16.80
C GLN A 660 -12.99 -22.53 -16.01
N SER A 661 -13.51 -22.73 -14.80
CA SER A 661 -13.85 -21.69 -13.85
C SER A 661 -12.97 -21.80 -12.61
N LEU A 662 -12.53 -20.67 -12.09
CA LEU A 662 -11.66 -20.56 -10.92
C LEU A 662 -12.25 -19.51 -9.96
N LEU A 663 -12.46 -19.90 -8.72
CA LEU A 663 -12.74 -19.01 -7.60
C LEU A 663 -11.55 -19.05 -6.65
N SER A 664 -10.92 -17.92 -6.39
CA SER A 664 -9.75 -17.84 -5.49
C SER A 664 -9.85 -16.71 -4.49
N LEU A 665 -9.38 -16.96 -3.27
CA LEU A 665 -9.26 -16.02 -2.18
C LEU A 665 -7.80 -15.98 -1.71
N ASN A 666 -7.21 -14.80 -1.72
CA ASN A 666 -5.87 -14.56 -1.23
C ASN A 666 -5.87 -13.41 -0.22
N ILE A 667 -5.51 -13.71 1.03
CA ILE A 667 -5.35 -12.73 2.10
C ILE A 667 -3.91 -12.80 2.62
N PRO A 668 -3.07 -11.80 2.32
CA PRO A 668 -1.66 -11.85 2.69
C PRO A 668 -1.41 -11.83 4.21
N THR A 669 -2.16 -11.01 4.96
CA THR A 669 -2.08 -10.98 6.43
C THR A 669 -3.42 -10.62 7.07
N LEU A 670 -3.86 -11.38 8.07
CA LEU A 670 -5.06 -11.14 8.87
C LEU A 670 -4.73 -11.10 10.37
N LYS A 671 -4.97 -9.97 11.02
CA LYS A 671 -4.76 -9.81 12.48
C LYS A 671 -5.94 -10.43 13.23
N THR A 672 -5.69 -11.34 14.16
CA THR A 672 -6.73 -11.95 15.01
C THR A 672 -6.36 -11.86 16.49
N ASN A 673 -7.33 -12.06 17.39
CA ASN A 673 -7.10 -12.13 18.84
C ASN A 673 -6.20 -13.32 19.26
N LEU A 674 -5.99 -14.28 18.37
CA LEU A 674 -5.12 -15.44 18.56
C LEU A 674 -3.70 -15.19 18.01
N GLY A 675 -3.47 -14.08 17.29
CA GLY A 675 -2.22 -13.73 16.62
C GLY A 675 -2.41 -13.44 15.13
N ASP A 676 -1.32 -13.10 14.44
CA ASP A 676 -1.36 -12.76 13.02
C ASP A 676 -1.36 -14.03 12.16
N LEU A 677 -2.40 -14.20 11.34
CA LEU A 677 -2.48 -15.22 10.29
C LEU A 677 -1.83 -14.66 9.02
N LYS A 678 -0.92 -15.40 8.38
CA LYS A 678 -0.23 -14.97 7.16
C LYS A 678 -0.48 -15.95 6.02
N ASN A 679 -0.43 -15.44 4.80
CA ASN A 679 -0.51 -16.21 3.55
C ASN A 679 -1.76 -17.10 3.46
N ILE A 680 -2.94 -16.56 3.79
CA ILE A 680 -4.19 -17.31 3.75
C ILE A 680 -4.65 -17.42 2.29
N ASN A 681 -4.57 -18.62 1.73
CA ASN A 681 -4.97 -18.89 0.36
C ASN A 681 -5.99 -20.03 0.30
N SER A 682 -7.03 -19.84 -0.51
CA SER A 682 -8.04 -20.86 -0.81
C SER A 682 -8.44 -20.72 -2.28
N TYR A 683 -8.65 -21.82 -3.00
CA TYR A 683 -9.17 -21.77 -4.36
C TYR A 683 -9.99 -23.02 -4.70
N ILE A 684 -10.90 -22.87 -5.66
CA ILE A 684 -11.73 -23.91 -6.22
C ILE A 684 -11.65 -23.76 -7.74
N GLN A 685 -11.21 -24.81 -8.43
CA GLN A 685 -11.16 -24.88 -9.89
C GLN A 685 -12.10 -25.99 -10.38
N TRP A 686 -12.91 -25.69 -11.39
CA TRP A 686 -13.88 -26.63 -11.96
C TRP A 686 -14.08 -26.43 -13.46
N ASN A 687 -14.56 -27.45 -14.14
CA ASN A 687 -14.94 -27.44 -15.55
C ASN A 687 -16.34 -28.08 -15.72
N GLU A 688 -16.79 -28.32 -16.95
CA GLU A 688 -18.07 -29.02 -17.21
C GLU A 688 -18.09 -30.46 -16.68
N ASP A 689 -16.93 -31.11 -16.64
CA ASP A 689 -16.76 -32.46 -16.13
C ASP A 689 -16.62 -32.52 -14.60
N GLY A 690 -16.75 -31.41 -13.84
CA GLY A 690 -16.70 -31.39 -12.37
C GLY A 690 -15.58 -30.53 -11.75
N PHE A 691 -15.34 -30.70 -10.45
CA PHE A 691 -14.24 -30.02 -9.74
C PHE A 691 -12.89 -30.64 -10.11
N GLU A 692 -11.90 -29.83 -10.52
CA GLU A 692 -10.53 -30.26 -10.87
C GLU A 692 -9.57 -30.19 -9.66
N ASP A 693 -9.63 -29.11 -8.87
CA ASP A 693 -8.73 -28.88 -7.73
C ASP A 693 -9.37 -27.97 -6.68
N ILE A 694 -9.30 -28.35 -5.40
CA ILE A 694 -9.92 -27.64 -4.27
C ILE A 694 -8.89 -27.49 -3.14
N LEU A 695 -8.38 -26.26 -2.99
CA LEU A 695 -7.62 -25.85 -1.82
C LEU A 695 -8.56 -25.14 -0.83
N PHE A 696 -8.99 -25.86 0.21
CA PHE A 696 -9.90 -25.30 1.22
C PHE A 696 -9.22 -24.22 2.08
N LEU A 697 -7.97 -24.47 2.51
CA LEU A 697 -7.22 -23.55 3.36
C LEU A 697 -5.73 -23.88 3.36
N ASN A 698 -4.92 -22.91 2.97
CA ASN A 698 -3.49 -22.89 3.23
C ASN A 698 -3.16 -21.69 4.12
N LEU A 699 -2.54 -21.94 5.27
CA LEU A 699 -2.15 -20.88 6.20
C LEU A 699 -0.77 -21.14 6.83
N GLU A 700 -0.04 -20.05 7.04
CA GLU A 700 1.25 -20.03 7.74
C GLU A 700 1.13 -19.14 8.97
N THR A 701 1.13 -19.73 10.18
CA THR A 701 1.02 -18.94 11.40
C THR A 701 1.44 -19.68 12.66
N GLN A 702 2.00 -18.94 13.63
CA GLN A 702 2.25 -19.37 15.01
C GLN A 702 1.06 -19.08 15.96
N ALA A 703 -0.05 -18.55 15.46
CA ALA A 703 -1.17 -18.00 16.25
C ALA A 703 -2.01 -19.05 16.99
N LEU A 704 -1.99 -20.32 16.56
CA LEU A 704 -2.69 -21.40 17.24
C LEU A 704 -1.90 -21.89 18.46
N GLN A 705 -1.74 -21.02 19.46
CA GLN A 705 -1.04 -21.32 20.71
C GLN A 705 -2.03 -21.82 21.76
N LYS A 706 -1.91 -23.09 22.16
CA LYS A 706 -2.68 -23.64 23.27
C LYS A 706 -1.77 -23.86 24.47
N ARG A 707 -1.96 -23.05 25.51
CA ARG A 707 -1.15 -23.10 26.74
C ARG A 707 -1.84 -24.00 27.78
N TYR A 708 -1.27 -25.17 28.04
CA TYR A 708 -1.70 -26.07 29.11
C TYR A 708 -0.67 -26.04 30.25
N GLY A 709 -0.90 -25.18 31.24
CA GLY A 709 0.02 -25.01 32.36
C GLY A 709 1.40 -24.51 31.91
N ARG A 710 2.46 -25.29 32.17
CA ARG A 710 3.82 -24.99 31.70
C ARG A 710 4.08 -25.46 30.26
N SER A 711 3.29 -26.39 29.73
CA SER A 711 3.49 -26.96 28.39
C SER A 711 2.87 -26.07 27.31
N LEU A 712 3.60 -25.90 26.20
CA LEU A 712 3.24 -25.07 25.06
C LEU A 712 3.24 -25.90 23.77
N LEU A 713 2.18 -25.78 22.98
CA LEU A 713 2.14 -26.28 21.61
C LEU A 713 1.79 -25.13 20.66
N SER A 714 2.58 -24.98 19.60
CA SER A 714 2.34 -24.02 18.52
C SER A 714 2.27 -24.75 17.19
N LEU A 715 1.19 -24.52 16.44
CA LEU A 715 1.15 -24.88 15.02
C LEU A 715 1.96 -23.85 14.23
N SER A 716 2.62 -24.23 13.14
CA SER A 716 3.31 -23.32 12.22
C SER A 716 2.74 -23.35 10.80
N LYS A 717 2.18 -24.50 10.38
CA LYS A 717 1.61 -24.70 9.04
C LYS A 717 0.42 -25.65 9.11
N LEU A 718 -0.65 -25.31 8.39
CA LEU A 718 -1.80 -26.17 8.16
C LEU A 718 -2.21 -26.03 6.69
N THR A 719 -2.19 -27.14 5.96
CA THR A 719 -2.58 -27.18 4.57
C THR A 719 -3.51 -28.37 4.35
N PHE A 720 -4.68 -28.10 3.80
CA PHE A 720 -5.61 -29.13 3.36
C PHE A 720 -5.93 -28.91 1.88
N ASN A 721 -5.51 -29.87 1.05
CA ASN A 721 -5.76 -29.85 -0.39
C ASN A 721 -6.47 -31.13 -0.82
N SER A 722 -7.45 -31.00 -1.70
CA SER A 722 -8.20 -32.11 -2.26
C SER A 722 -8.32 -31.89 -3.77
N ARG A 723 -7.82 -32.84 -4.56
CA ARG A 723 -8.09 -32.88 -6.00
C ARG A 723 -9.27 -33.80 -6.22
N SER A 724 -10.07 -33.51 -7.25
CA SER A 724 -11.10 -34.42 -7.71
C SER A 724 -11.06 -34.39 -9.24
N TYR A 725 -11.46 -35.47 -9.90
CA TYR A 725 -11.54 -35.50 -11.36
C TYR A 725 -12.77 -36.33 -11.76
N GLY A 726 -13.69 -35.74 -12.52
CA GLY A 726 -14.84 -36.43 -13.13
C GLY A 726 -16.20 -35.92 -12.65
N ASP A 727 -17.26 -36.31 -13.37
CA ASP A 727 -18.62 -35.74 -13.28
C ASP A 727 -19.26 -35.99 -11.90
N ILE A 728 -19.57 -34.90 -11.20
CA ILE A 728 -19.99 -34.89 -9.77
C ILE A 728 -21.45 -34.48 -9.63
N SER A 729 -22.18 -34.34 -10.74
CA SER A 729 -23.55 -33.85 -10.77
C SER A 729 -24.54 -34.65 -9.89
N ASP A 730 -24.24 -35.93 -9.63
CA ASP A 730 -25.10 -36.86 -8.88
C ASP A 730 -24.59 -37.26 -7.47
N LEU A 731 -23.43 -36.76 -7.01
CA LEU A 731 -22.84 -37.19 -5.73
C LEU A 731 -23.15 -36.21 -4.58
N PRO A 732 -23.65 -36.69 -3.42
CA PRO A 732 -23.80 -35.85 -2.24
C PRO A 732 -22.43 -35.35 -1.75
N PHE A 733 -22.38 -34.14 -1.19
CA PHE A 733 -21.15 -33.47 -0.73
C PHE A 733 -20.25 -34.35 0.19
N SER A 734 -20.86 -35.26 0.96
CA SER A 734 -20.15 -36.23 1.80
C SER A 734 -19.37 -37.30 1.01
N GLU A 735 -19.79 -37.64 -0.21
CA GLU A 735 -19.13 -38.63 -1.07
C GLU A 735 -18.03 -38.00 -1.94
N ILE A 736 -18.14 -36.70 -2.25
CA ILE A 736 -17.07 -35.92 -2.91
C ILE A 736 -15.77 -35.98 -2.09
N TRP A 737 -15.88 -35.89 -0.75
CA TRP A 737 -14.74 -35.97 0.17
C TRP A 737 -14.04 -37.33 0.19
N ASN A 738 -14.74 -38.39 -0.20
CA ASN A 738 -14.22 -39.76 -0.25
C ASN A 738 -13.53 -40.08 -1.59
N ASN A 739 -13.75 -39.26 -2.63
CA ASN A 739 -13.25 -39.51 -3.98
C ASN A 739 -12.01 -38.64 -4.32
N LYS A 740 -10.85 -39.25 -4.02
CA LYS A 740 -9.63 -39.28 -4.85
C LYS A 740 -8.63 -38.09 -4.87
N GLU A 741 -7.53 -38.24 -4.11
CA GLU A 741 -6.37 -37.33 -3.90
C GLU A 741 -6.53 -36.27 -2.79
N ASN A 742 -6.35 -36.69 -1.54
CA ASN A 742 -6.35 -35.81 -0.36
C ASN A 742 -4.94 -35.64 0.20
N HIS A 743 -4.50 -34.40 0.43
CA HIS A 743 -3.24 -34.04 1.08
C HIS A 743 -3.51 -33.21 2.34
N LEU A 744 -3.05 -33.70 3.49
CA LEU A 744 -3.08 -33.00 4.77
C LEU A 744 -1.65 -32.85 5.30
N GLU A 745 -1.22 -31.62 5.53
CA GLU A 745 0.05 -31.30 6.17
C GLU A 745 -0.19 -30.51 7.46
N LEU A 746 0.44 -30.97 8.55
CA LEU A 746 0.40 -30.36 9.87
C LEU A 746 1.83 -30.28 10.43
N ALA A 747 2.33 -29.06 10.59
CA ALA A 747 3.66 -28.83 11.17
C ALA A 747 3.59 -27.86 12.37
N GLY A 748 4.43 -28.09 13.37
CA GLY A 748 4.48 -27.23 14.57
C GLY A 748 5.66 -27.49 15.50
N LYS A 749 5.70 -26.71 16.58
CA LYS A 749 6.68 -26.86 17.68
C LYS A 749 5.96 -27.26 18.97
N TYR A 750 6.64 -28.03 19.81
CA TYR A 750 6.14 -28.40 21.14
C TYR A 750 7.20 -28.15 22.21
N ASN A 751 6.73 -27.84 23.42
CA ASN A 751 7.51 -27.79 24.64
C ASN A 751 6.69 -28.45 25.75
N LEU A 752 7.09 -29.65 26.19
CA LEU A 752 6.44 -30.42 27.24
C LEU A 752 7.33 -30.46 28.47
N TYR A 753 6.79 -29.98 29.59
CA TYR A 753 7.46 -30.04 30.89
C TYR A 753 7.04 -31.31 31.62
N SER A 754 7.96 -32.26 31.79
CA SER A 754 7.81 -33.38 32.72
C SER A 754 8.69 -33.12 33.94
N GLY A 755 8.30 -33.56 35.13
CA GLY A 755 9.00 -33.27 36.39
C GLY A 755 10.48 -33.66 36.46
N PHE A 756 10.98 -34.43 35.48
CA PHE A 756 12.38 -34.86 35.38
C PHE A 756 13.13 -34.33 34.14
N ALA A 757 12.44 -33.83 33.10
CA ALA A 757 13.09 -33.31 31.88
C ALA A 757 12.17 -32.36 31.09
N ASN A 758 12.76 -31.30 30.51
CA ASN A 758 12.10 -30.40 29.57
C ASN A 758 12.29 -30.94 28.15
N SER A 759 11.21 -31.34 27.48
CA SER A 759 11.28 -31.79 26.09
C SER A 759 10.76 -30.71 25.15
N TYR A 760 11.62 -30.25 24.25
CA TYR A 760 11.25 -29.32 23.19
C TYR A 760 11.64 -29.92 21.84
N GLY A 761 10.79 -29.71 20.83
CA GLY A 761 11.00 -30.29 19.52
C GLY A 761 10.05 -29.74 18.46
N ASN A 762 10.28 -30.17 17.23
CA ASN A 762 9.42 -29.89 16.09
C ASN A 762 8.70 -31.18 15.69
N PHE A 763 7.47 -31.07 15.20
CA PHE A 763 6.75 -32.17 14.57
C PHE A 763 6.30 -31.75 13.18
N ASN A 764 6.35 -32.70 12.25
CA ASN A 764 5.70 -32.58 10.94
C ASN A 764 4.96 -33.89 10.63
N TYR A 765 3.69 -33.75 10.26
CA TYR A 765 2.77 -34.82 9.90
C TYR A 765 2.22 -34.55 8.52
N ASN A 766 2.57 -35.43 7.57
CA ASN A 766 2.09 -35.37 6.19
C ASN A 766 1.31 -36.65 5.88
N PHE A 767 0.06 -36.48 5.50
CA PHE A 767 -0.82 -37.54 5.07
C PHE A 767 -1.25 -37.30 3.63
N THR A 768 -0.99 -38.27 2.77
CA THR A 768 -1.45 -38.28 1.38
C THR A 768 -2.23 -39.54 1.09
N ASN A 769 -3.43 -39.37 0.56
CA ASN A 769 -4.23 -40.46 0.05
C ASN A 769 -4.47 -40.21 -1.43
N GLN A 770 -3.78 -40.95 -2.29
CA GLN A 770 -3.92 -40.86 -3.74
C GLN A 770 -4.67 -42.08 -4.26
N SER A 771 -5.53 -41.89 -5.24
CA SER A 771 -6.24 -42.99 -5.87
C SER A 771 -6.08 -42.88 -7.36
N THR A 772 -5.42 -43.86 -7.94
CA THR A 772 -5.20 -43.89 -9.39
C THR A 772 -6.45 -44.39 -10.11
N THR A 773 -6.59 -44.05 -11.39
CA THR A 773 -7.65 -44.56 -12.28
C THR A 773 -7.48 -46.07 -12.56
N THR A 774 -6.28 -46.61 -12.33
CA THR A 774 -5.90 -48.01 -12.51
C THR A 774 -5.89 -48.77 -11.18
N THR A 775 -7.06 -49.00 -10.57
CA THR A 775 -7.29 -49.95 -9.45
C THR A 775 -6.28 -49.95 -8.27
N LYS A 776 -5.40 -48.95 -8.09
CA LYS A 776 -4.41 -48.90 -7.02
C LYS A 776 -4.63 -47.63 -6.21
N ASN A 777 -5.21 -47.76 -5.02
CA ASN A 777 -5.29 -46.64 -4.08
C ASN A 777 -3.99 -46.63 -3.27
N ARG A 778 -3.19 -45.58 -3.35
CA ARG A 778 -1.93 -45.45 -2.61
C ARG A 778 -2.14 -44.54 -1.40
N LEU A 779 -1.95 -45.11 -0.22
CA LEU A 779 -1.90 -44.38 1.03
C LEU A 779 -0.45 -44.14 1.44
N SER A 780 -0.07 -42.90 1.65
CA SER A 780 1.28 -42.53 2.09
C SER A 780 1.21 -41.64 3.33
N THR A 781 1.94 -42.03 4.37
CA THR A 781 2.02 -41.31 5.64
C THR A 781 3.49 -41.06 5.97
N GLN A 782 3.86 -39.80 6.19
CA GLN A 782 5.20 -39.40 6.62
C GLN A 782 5.11 -38.65 7.96
N ASN A 783 5.78 -39.20 8.96
CA ASN A 783 5.85 -38.67 10.32
C ASN A 783 7.31 -38.41 10.69
N THR A 784 7.64 -37.21 11.13
CA THR A 784 8.98 -36.88 11.64
C THR A 784 8.91 -36.31 13.05
N PHE A 785 9.66 -36.90 13.97
CA PHE A 785 9.83 -36.48 15.35
C PHE A 785 11.32 -36.24 15.65
N SER A 786 11.65 -35.11 16.25
CA SER A 786 13.03 -34.78 16.64
C SER A 786 13.09 -34.25 18.06
N TYR A 787 14.01 -34.77 18.86
CA TYR A 787 14.21 -34.44 20.27
C TYR A 787 15.69 -34.19 20.58
N ARG A 788 16.00 -33.20 21.43
CA ARG A 788 17.35 -32.91 21.92
C ARG A 788 17.34 -32.84 23.44
N ASP A 789 18.29 -33.53 24.07
CA ASP A 789 18.50 -33.58 25.51
C ASP A 789 19.93 -33.17 25.90
N SER A 790 20.10 -32.58 27.07
CA SER A 790 21.41 -32.27 27.68
C SER A 790 21.61 -33.21 28.87
N LEU A 791 22.45 -34.24 28.70
CA LEU A 791 22.60 -35.34 29.66
C LEU A 791 23.46 -34.96 30.87
N PHE A 792 24.52 -34.17 30.66
CA PHE A 792 25.45 -33.78 31.73
C PHE A 792 26.26 -32.55 31.32
N GLU A 793 26.24 -31.51 32.15
CA GLU A 793 27.02 -30.29 31.95
C GLU A 793 27.91 -30.07 33.19
N TYR A 794 29.23 -30.03 32.99
CA TYR A 794 30.21 -29.80 34.06
C TYR A 794 31.20 -28.71 33.64
N GLN A 795 31.16 -27.59 34.36
CA GLN A 795 31.92 -26.40 34.03
C GLN A 795 32.83 -25.98 35.19
N THR A 796 34.12 -25.80 34.91
CA THR A 796 35.13 -25.21 35.79
C THR A 796 35.91 -24.13 35.02
N ASN A 797 36.73 -23.32 35.71
CA ASN A 797 37.49 -22.23 35.05
C ASN A 797 38.37 -22.69 33.86
N ASN A 798 38.83 -23.96 33.84
CA ASN A 798 39.77 -24.47 32.84
C ASN A 798 39.26 -25.72 32.09
N PHE A 799 38.05 -26.20 32.39
CA PHE A 799 37.47 -27.41 31.79
C PHE A 799 35.95 -27.28 31.68
N ASN A 800 35.42 -27.46 30.48
CA ASN A 800 33.98 -27.57 30.22
C ASN A 800 33.69 -28.90 29.54
N LEU A 801 32.72 -29.63 30.06
CA LEU A 801 32.22 -30.88 29.49
C LEU A 801 30.71 -30.77 29.35
N ASP A 802 30.21 -30.74 28.11
CA ASP A 802 28.79 -30.86 27.79
C ASP A 802 28.54 -32.17 27.04
N LEU A 803 27.72 -33.03 27.63
CA LEU A 803 27.21 -34.25 27.02
C LEU A 803 25.78 -34.00 26.60
N ASN A 804 25.53 -33.96 25.29
CA ASN A 804 24.20 -33.78 24.73
C ASN A 804 23.81 -34.95 23.83
N MET A 805 22.51 -35.16 23.67
CA MET A 805 21.99 -36.27 22.88
C MET A 805 20.82 -35.77 22.04
N GLN A 806 20.99 -35.82 20.72
CA GLN A 806 19.92 -35.55 19.78
C GLN A 806 19.43 -36.86 19.17
N THR A 807 18.11 -37.07 19.18
CA THR A 807 17.46 -38.24 18.59
C THR A 807 16.41 -37.80 17.59
N GLY A 808 16.33 -38.50 16.48
CA GLY A 808 15.33 -38.28 15.43
C GLY A 808 14.68 -39.60 15.04
N LEU A 809 13.36 -39.56 14.86
CA LEU A 809 12.56 -40.67 14.36
C LEU A 809 11.80 -40.18 13.14
N ARG A 810 12.03 -40.81 11.99
CA ARG A 810 11.27 -40.58 10.78
C ARG A 810 10.64 -41.88 10.34
N PHE A 811 9.32 -41.85 10.18
CA PHE A 811 8.51 -42.96 9.73
C PHE A 811 7.79 -42.57 8.45
N ASN A 812 8.13 -43.23 7.35
CA ASN A 812 7.41 -43.11 6.10
C ASN A 812 6.77 -44.47 5.80
N HIS A 813 5.46 -44.51 5.63
CA HIS A 813 4.75 -45.71 5.25
C HIS A 813 3.93 -45.43 4.00
N THR A 814 4.10 -46.26 2.98
CA THR A 814 3.36 -46.20 1.73
C THR A 814 2.72 -47.56 1.49
N ARG A 815 1.45 -47.58 1.12
CA ARG A 815 0.66 -48.81 0.92
C ARG A 815 -0.22 -48.67 -0.30
N ASP A 816 -0.08 -49.60 -1.24
CA ASP A 816 -0.90 -49.66 -2.45
C ASP A 816 -2.05 -50.67 -2.24
N PHE A 817 -3.28 -50.20 -2.11
CA PHE A 817 -4.49 -51.02 -2.02
C PHE A 817 -4.98 -51.41 -3.41
N ILE A 818 -5.01 -52.72 -3.69
CA ILE A 818 -5.61 -53.31 -4.88
C ILE A 818 -7.00 -53.88 -4.50
N PRO A 819 -8.10 -53.49 -5.15
CA PRO A 819 -9.41 -54.08 -4.93
C PRO A 819 -9.38 -55.58 -5.20
N ASN A 820 -9.87 -56.39 -4.25
CA ASN A 820 -9.94 -57.86 -4.25
C ASN A 820 -8.65 -58.65 -3.94
N ASP A 821 -7.49 -58.01 -3.75
CA ASP A 821 -6.30 -58.70 -3.25
C ASP A 821 -6.22 -58.61 -1.71
N VAL A 822 -6.01 -59.76 -1.07
CA VAL A 822 -5.86 -59.90 0.40
C VAL A 822 -4.54 -59.28 0.88
N TYR A 823 -3.58 -59.06 -0.02
CA TYR A 823 -2.25 -58.54 0.28
C TYR A 823 -1.96 -57.32 -0.59
N SER A 824 -1.81 -56.16 0.05
CA SER A 824 -1.37 -54.89 -0.53
C SER A 824 0.14 -54.72 -0.32
N ASP A 825 0.88 -54.43 -1.38
CA ASP A 825 2.32 -54.15 -1.29
C ASP A 825 2.55 -52.82 -0.58
N GLY A 826 3.31 -52.83 0.51
CA GLY A 826 3.60 -51.65 1.31
C GLY A 826 5.10 -51.45 1.49
N LYS A 827 5.61 -50.26 1.15
CA LYS A 827 6.99 -49.86 1.51
C LYS A 827 6.94 -49.04 2.79
N THR A 828 7.63 -49.53 3.82
CA THR A 828 7.80 -48.83 5.09
C THR A 828 9.27 -48.48 5.25
N LEU A 829 9.58 -47.19 5.26
CA LEU A 829 10.90 -46.67 5.55
C LEU A 829 10.91 -46.14 6.98
N PHE A 830 11.77 -46.73 7.79
CA PHE A 830 12.02 -46.33 9.17
C PHE A 830 13.44 -45.80 9.27
N GLU A 831 13.56 -44.51 9.52
CA GLU A 831 14.85 -43.85 9.75
C GLU A 831 14.96 -43.48 11.23
N TYR A 832 16.02 -43.97 11.86
CA TYR A 832 16.38 -43.64 13.23
C TYR A 832 17.74 -42.95 13.23
N SER A 833 17.80 -41.73 13.73
CA SER A 833 19.04 -40.99 13.91
C SER A 833 19.34 -40.79 15.39
N LEU A 834 20.58 -41.08 15.75
CA LEU A 834 21.14 -40.88 17.08
C LEU A 834 22.42 -40.09 16.92
N LYS A 835 22.44 -38.88 17.49
CA LYS A 835 23.56 -37.97 17.43
C LYS A 835 23.98 -37.62 18.86
N PRO A 836 24.73 -38.51 19.53
CA PRO A 836 25.43 -38.17 20.76
C PRO A 836 26.50 -37.11 20.46
N GLY A 837 26.38 -35.97 21.15
CA GLY A 837 27.38 -34.92 21.19
C GLY A 837 28.17 -34.99 22.48
N ILE A 838 29.49 -35.00 22.36
CA ILE A 838 30.43 -34.85 23.48
C ILE A 838 31.26 -33.62 23.15
N ASP A 839 31.03 -32.54 23.89
CA ASP A 839 31.77 -31.30 23.78
C ASP A 839 32.73 -31.20 24.98
N ILE A 840 34.01 -31.50 24.76
CA ILE A 840 35.07 -31.41 25.78
C ILE A 840 36.00 -30.24 25.45
N ASN A 841 35.98 -29.19 26.27
CA ASN A 841 36.93 -28.07 26.15
C ASN A 841 37.94 -28.12 27.30
N LEU A 842 39.21 -28.32 26.95
CA LEU A 842 40.34 -28.50 27.88
C LEU A 842 41.48 -27.57 27.47
N TYR A 843 41.50 -26.35 28.01
CA TYR A 843 42.52 -25.31 27.77
C TYR A 843 42.71 -24.92 26.28
N ASN A 844 43.55 -25.65 25.53
CA ASN A 844 43.81 -25.44 24.09
C ASN A 844 43.34 -26.62 23.21
N PHE A 845 42.60 -27.54 23.82
CA PHE A 845 42.16 -28.79 23.23
C PHE A 845 40.64 -28.84 23.27
N ASP A 846 40.01 -28.69 22.11
CA ASP A 846 38.55 -28.75 21.95
C ASP A 846 38.21 -30.06 21.23
N LEU A 847 37.77 -31.06 21.99
CA LEU A 847 37.31 -32.32 21.45
C LEU A 847 35.78 -32.28 21.41
N GLY A 848 35.25 -31.62 20.36
CA GLY A 848 33.82 -31.57 20.04
C GLY A 848 33.46 -32.65 19.03
N ASN A 849 32.86 -33.74 19.49
CA ASN A 849 32.43 -34.85 18.66
C ASN A 849 30.90 -34.88 18.62
N SER A 850 30.31 -34.67 17.43
CA SER A 850 29.01 -35.29 17.15
C SER A 850 29.27 -36.62 16.47
N LEU A 851 29.28 -37.71 17.24
CA LEU A 851 29.23 -39.03 16.64
C LEU A 851 27.82 -39.17 16.07
N GLU A 852 27.67 -38.92 14.78
CA GLU A 852 26.37 -39.02 14.12
C GLU A 852 26.20 -40.45 13.62
N TYR A 853 25.24 -41.16 14.21
CA TYR A 853 24.88 -42.51 13.84
C TYR A 853 23.44 -42.52 13.35
N VAL A 854 23.25 -42.79 12.06
CA VAL A 854 21.92 -42.89 11.48
C VAL A 854 21.76 -44.25 10.86
N LYS A 855 20.65 -44.90 11.21
CA LYS A 855 20.19 -46.15 10.63
C LYS A 855 18.97 -45.86 9.77
N VAL A 856 19.05 -46.23 8.50
CA VAL A 856 17.88 -46.25 7.62
C VAL A 856 17.52 -47.69 7.32
N LEU A 857 16.34 -48.11 7.75
CA LEU A 857 15.72 -49.40 7.43
C LEU A 857 14.65 -49.17 6.37
N GLU A 858 14.91 -49.61 5.15
CA GLU A 858 13.93 -49.63 4.08
C GLU A 858 13.34 -51.05 3.96
N ASN A 859 12.07 -51.22 4.33
CA ASN A 859 11.36 -52.48 4.18
C ASN A 859 10.36 -52.38 3.03
N SER A 860 10.64 -53.07 1.92
CA SER A 860 9.65 -53.30 0.86
C SER A 860 9.01 -54.67 1.11
N LEU A 861 7.74 -54.70 1.56
CA LEU A 861 7.00 -55.94 1.73
C LEU A 861 6.37 -56.32 0.38
N THR A 862 7.14 -57.04 -0.44
CA THR A 862 6.69 -57.76 -1.65
C THR A 862 7.21 -59.21 -1.57
N PRO A 863 6.47 -60.21 -2.10
CA PRO A 863 6.90 -61.60 -2.17
C PRO A 863 7.62 -61.92 -3.50
N SER A 864 8.32 -60.96 -4.14
CA SER A 864 9.19 -61.22 -5.29
C SER A 864 10.61 -61.54 -4.82
N ALA A 865 11.19 -62.61 -5.37
CA ALA A 865 12.51 -63.13 -5.02
C ALA A 865 13.70 -62.22 -5.39
N THR A 866 13.49 -60.92 -5.60
CA THR A 866 14.49 -59.96 -6.14
C THR A 866 14.51 -58.59 -5.46
N ASP A 867 13.74 -58.34 -4.39
CA ASP A 867 13.58 -56.98 -3.84
C ASP A 867 14.61 -56.62 -2.76
N GLN A 868 15.53 -55.70 -3.10
CA GLN A 868 16.65 -55.29 -2.25
C GLN A 868 16.17 -54.62 -0.96
N LEU A 869 16.37 -55.29 0.16
CA LEU A 869 16.06 -54.76 1.48
C LEU A 869 17.33 -54.01 1.92
N ASN A 870 17.34 -52.70 1.73
CA ASN A 870 18.57 -51.91 1.85
C ASN A 870 18.73 -51.34 3.27
N TYR A 871 19.90 -51.56 3.87
CA TYR A 871 20.29 -50.98 5.15
C TYR A 871 21.44 -50.00 4.92
N ASN A 872 21.20 -48.73 5.21
CA ASN A 872 22.23 -47.70 5.09
C ASN A 872 22.59 -47.21 6.48
N ASP A 873 23.89 -47.15 6.77
CA ASP A 873 24.38 -46.46 7.95
C ASP A 873 25.56 -45.55 7.63
N TYR A 874 25.74 -44.54 8.47
CA TYR A 874 26.93 -43.73 8.43
C TYR A 874 27.43 -43.42 9.83
N ILE A 875 28.74 -43.28 9.94
CA ILE A 875 29.46 -42.92 11.16
C ILE A 875 30.37 -41.75 10.80
N GLY A 876 30.21 -40.63 11.51
CA GLY A 876 31.09 -39.47 11.38
C GLY A 876 31.73 -39.10 12.72
N TYR A 877 32.95 -38.56 12.67
CA TYR A 877 33.60 -37.92 13.82
C TYR A 877 34.19 -36.57 13.42
N SER A 878 34.29 -35.66 14.39
CA SER A 878 34.93 -34.35 14.24
C SER A 878 35.86 -34.11 15.41
N PHE A 879 37.08 -33.63 15.18
CA PHE A 879 37.92 -33.17 16.28
C PHE A 879 38.72 -31.94 15.89
N SER A 880 39.07 -31.11 16.88
CA SER A 880 39.99 -30.00 16.70
C SER A 880 41.09 -29.99 17.78
N LEU A 881 42.25 -29.43 17.42
CA LEU A 881 43.45 -29.36 18.24
C LEU A 881 44.04 -27.95 18.17
N PHE A 882 44.68 -27.53 19.26
CA PHE A 882 45.44 -26.27 19.35
C PHE A 882 44.61 -25.03 19.00
N ASN A 883 43.48 -24.80 19.68
CA ASN A 883 42.55 -23.68 19.42
C ASN A 883 42.07 -23.63 17.94
N ASN A 884 41.58 -24.74 17.40
CA ASN A 884 41.17 -24.88 15.99
C ASN A 884 42.29 -24.58 14.98
N ASN A 885 43.57 -24.80 15.33
CA ASN A 885 44.66 -24.78 14.35
C ASN A 885 44.76 -26.08 13.57
N PHE A 886 44.30 -27.20 14.11
CA PHE A 886 44.04 -28.40 13.33
C PHE A 886 42.59 -28.81 13.57
N SER A 887 41.84 -29.11 12.52
CA SER A 887 40.55 -29.80 12.67
C SER A 887 40.38 -30.84 11.57
N ASN A 888 39.70 -31.92 11.90
CA ASN A 888 39.39 -32.99 10.95
C ASN A 888 37.94 -33.43 11.15
N TYR A 889 37.21 -33.56 10.05
CA TYR A 889 35.90 -34.18 9.98
C TYR A 889 35.96 -35.35 9.03
N THR A 890 35.56 -36.54 9.47
CA THR A 890 35.54 -37.74 8.63
C THR A 890 34.18 -38.40 8.75
N LYS A 891 33.60 -38.83 7.63
CA LYS A 891 32.32 -39.53 7.54
C LYS A 891 32.46 -40.76 6.65
N LEU A 892 32.14 -41.93 7.19
CA LEU A 892 32.04 -43.19 6.46
C LEU A 892 30.56 -43.51 6.23
N SER A 893 30.16 -43.71 4.97
CA SER A 893 28.80 -44.10 4.59
C SER A 893 28.82 -45.51 3.99
N ARG A 894 27.96 -46.40 4.49
CA ARG A 894 27.84 -47.80 4.08
C ARG A 894 26.41 -48.09 3.66
N SER A 895 26.25 -48.83 2.57
CA SER A 895 24.97 -49.33 2.09
C SER A 895 25.03 -50.85 1.99
N TYR A 896 24.02 -51.56 2.49
CA TYR A 896 23.97 -53.03 2.53
C TYR A 896 22.70 -53.55 1.86
N ASN A 897 22.81 -54.68 1.17
CA ASN A 897 21.69 -55.41 0.58
C ASN A 897 21.37 -56.65 1.44
N LEU A 898 20.18 -56.68 2.06
CA LEU A 898 19.75 -57.71 3.04
C LEU A 898 19.07 -58.94 2.40
N LEU A 899 19.12 -59.09 1.07
CA LEU A 899 18.46 -60.19 0.36
C LEU A 899 19.18 -61.55 0.39
N ASN A 900 20.47 -61.62 0.76
CA ASN A 900 21.23 -62.86 0.63
C ASN A 900 21.00 -63.81 1.83
N LYS A 901 20.80 -65.10 1.54
CA LYS A 901 20.30 -66.14 2.50
C LYS A 901 21.37 -66.73 3.43
N THR A 902 22.61 -66.25 3.39
CA THR A 902 23.66 -66.61 4.34
C THR A 902 23.66 -65.60 5.49
N GLU A 903 24.16 -66.00 6.66
CA GLU A 903 23.89 -65.36 7.96
C GLU A 903 24.32 -63.87 8.11
N PHE A 904 24.82 -63.18 7.06
CA PHE A 904 25.24 -61.77 7.07
C PHE A 904 24.88 -60.97 5.78
N PRO A 905 24.52 -59.66 5.88
CA PRO A 905 24.21 -58.78 4.73
C PRO A 905 25.43 -58.42 3.87
N GLU A 906 25.30 -58.36 2.53
CA GLU A 906 26.37 -57.94 1.61
C GLU A 906 26.44 -56.40 1.48
N LEU A 907 27.64 -55.83 1.45
CA LEU A 907 27.89 -54.38 1.33
C LEU A 907 27.83 -53.96 -0.15
N SER A 908 26.96 -53.00 -0.50
CA SER A 908 26.72 -52.54 -1.88
C SER A 908 27.43 -51.25 -2.26
N SER A 909 27.70 -50.35 -1.31
CA SER A 909 28.50 -49.16 -1.55
C SER A 909 29.19 -48.66 -0.28
N LEU A 910 30.38 -48.08 -0.48
CA LEU A 910 31.22 -47.53 0.58
C LEU A 910 31.80 -46.19 0.12
N ILE A 911 31.54 -45.13 0.88
CA ILE A 911 32.02 -43.78 0.59
C ILE A 911 32.66 -43.18 1.84
N LEU A 912 33.85 -42.61 1.69
CA LEU A 912 34.58 -41.91 2.74
C LEU A 912 34.72 -40.43 2.37
N ASP A 913 34.09 -39.56 3.16
CA ASP A 913 34.30 -38.12 3.12
C ASP A 913 35.29 -37.71 4.23
N ASN A 914 36.31 -36.93 3.90
CA ASN A 914 37.25 -36.39 4.88
C ASN A 914 37.53 -34.91 4.58
N GLN A 915 37.47 -34.07 5.60
CA GLN A 915 37.81 -32.66 5.55
C GLN A 915 38.80 -32.34 6.66
N SER A 916 40.01 -31.97 6.28
CA SER A 916 41.08 -31.53 7.20
C SER A 916 41.35 -30.04 7.03
N GLN A 917 41.52 -29.32 8.13
CA GLN A 917 41.90 -27.92 8.16
C GLN A 917 43.14 -27.74 9.04
N ILE A 918 44.13 -27.01 8.55
CA ILE A 918 45.43 -26.82 9.18
C ILE A 918 45.83 -25.35 9.10
N LYS A 919 46.00 -24.70 10.25
CA LYS A 919 46.50 -23.33 10.40
C LYS A 919 47.96 -23.36 10.85
N ILE A 920 48.90 -23.00 9.97
CA ILE A 920 50.35 -22.96 10.24
C ILE A 920 50.92 -21.61 9.80
N LEU A 921 51.67 -20.93 10.67
CA LEU A 921 52.44 -19.71 10.34
C LEU A 921 51.60 -18.62 9.63
N GLY A 922 50.35 -18.42 10.07
CA GLY A 922 49.43 -17.45 9.46
C GLY A 922 48.79 -17.87 8.12
N SER A 923 49.08 -19.10 7.65
CA SER A 923 48.32 -19.77 6.59
C SER A 923 47.20 -20.62 7.17
N ASN A 924 46.07 -20.73 6.46
CA ASN A 924 44.98 -21.66 6.75
C ASN A 924 44.72 -22.51 5.51
N ASN A 925 44.97 -23.81 5.63
CA ASN A 925 44.97 -24.79 4.54
C ASN A 925 43.86 -25.80 4.80
N THR A 926 42.93 -25.98 3.86
CA THR A 926 41.85 -26.97 3.96
C THR A 926 41.97 -28.00 2.85
N LEU A 927 41.96 -29.28 3.20
CA LEU A 927 41.93 -30.41 2.29
C LEU A 927 40.60 -31.14 2.47
N TYR A 928 39.79 -31.21 1.42
CA TYR A 928 38.58 -32.01 1.35
C TYR A 928 38.80 -33.15 0.35
N THR A 929 38.54 -34.39 0.76
CA THR A 929 38.62 -35.58 -0.08
C THR A 929 37.35 -36.39 0.03
N LYS A 930 36.78 -36.78 -1.11
CA LYS A 930 35.64 -37.69 -1.19
C LYS A 930 36.01 -38.92 -2.00
N SER A 931 36.13 -40.05 -1.33
CA SER A 931 36.61 -41.32 -1.86
C SER A 931 35.46 -42.31 -2.02
N TYR A 932 35.30 -42.81 -3.24
CA TYR A 932 34.34 -43.86 -3.62
C TYR A 932 35.10 -45.18 -3.71
N PHE A 933 34.60 -46.24 -3.08
CA PHE A 933 35.20 -47.57 -3.12
C PHE A 933 34.35 -48.54 -3.93
N ASN A 934 35.01 -49.38 -4.72
CA ASN A 934 34.40 -50.55 -5.34
C ASN A 934 34.24 -51.66 -4.30
N VAL A 935 33.06 -52.26 -4.23
CA VAL A 935 32.64 -53.26 -3.23
C VAL A 935 32.12 -54.54 -3.91
N GLU A 936 32.47 -54.78 -5.18
CA GLU A 936 32.06 -56.00 -5.91
C GLU A 936 32.62 -57.30 -5.31
N ASP A 937 33.78 -57.25 -4.64
CA ASP A 937 34.35 -58.35 -3.86
C ASP A 937 34.45 -57.92 -2.37
N SER A 938 33.67 -58.56 -1.49
CA SER A 938 33.63 -58.22 -0.07
C SER A 938 34.96 -58.46 0.65
N ASP A 939 35.82 -59.31 0.09
CA ASP A 939 37.14 -59.60 0.63
C ASP A 939 38.21 -58.63 0.10
N ASN A 940 37.94 -57.89 -1.00
CA ASN A 940 38.88 -56.96 -1.65
C ASN A 940 38.23 -55.62 -2.05
N ILE A 941 38.18 -54.67 -1.13
CA ILE A 941 37.65 -53.30 -1.38
C ILE A 941 38.78 -52.40 -1.93
N PHE A 942 38.61 -51.86 -3.15
CA PHE A 942 39.54 -50.90 -3.76
C PHE A 942 38.90 -49.54 -4.05
N LEU A 943 39.74 -48.52 -4.27
CA LEU A 943 39.31 -47.13 -4.50
C LEU A 943 38.98 -46.93 -6.00
N ASP A 944 37.83 -46.33 -6.32
CA ASP A 944 37.33 -46.09 -7.68
C ASP A 944 37.48 -44.62 -8.11
N LYS A 945 37.01 -43.67 -7.30
CA LYS A 945 37.16 -42.24 -7.56
C LYS A 945 37.50 -41.47 -6.29
N THR A 946 38.39 -40.49 -6.40
CA THR A 946 38.65 -39.53 -5.32
C THR A 946 38.53 -38.10 -5.83
N SER A 947 37.52 -37.37 -5.35
CA SER A 947 37.40 -35.93 -5.56
C SER A 947 38.19 -35.19 -4.49
N VAL A 948 39.12 -34.33 -4.88
CA VAL A 948 40.00 -33.58 -3.98
C VAL A 948 39.76 -32.08 -4.16
N ARG A 949 39.66 -31.35 -3.05
CA ARG A 949 39.63 -29.89 -3.01
C ARG A 949 40.65 -29.43 -1.97
N LEU A 950 41.67 -28.72 -2.43
CA LEU A 950 42.67 -28.06 -1.59
C LEU A 950 42.39 -26.54 -1.61
N THR A 951 42.39 -25.89 -0.46
CA THR A 951 42.34 -24.42 -0.38
C THR A 951 43.41 -23.93 0.58
N ASN A 952 44.38 -23.19 0.08
CA ASN A 952 45.46 -22.58 0.85
C ASN A 952 45.22 -21.08 0.93
N THR A 953 45.07 -20.54 2.14
CA THR A 953 44.93 -19.11 2.39
C THR A 953 46.15 -18.61 3.16
N PHE A 954 46.80 -17.55 2.70
CA PHE A 954 47.93 -16.91 3.39
C PHE A 954 47.80 -15.41 3.27
N THR A 955 47.55 -14.71 4.38
CA THR A 955 47.32 -13.25 4.41
C THR A 955 46.25 -12.81 3.39
N ASN A 956 46.64 -12.11 2.33
CA ASN A 956 45.77 -11.63 1.26
C ASN A 956 45.73 -12.57 0.04
N TYR A 957 46.46 -13.69 0.06
CA TYR A 957 46.51 -14.69 -1.00
C TYR A 957 45.60 -15.88 -0.66
N THR A 958 44.80 -16.34 -1.62
CA THR A 958 44.02 -17.58 -1.52
C THR A 958 44.16 -18.36 -2.81
N HIS A 959 44.55 -19.62 -2.71
CA HIS A 959 44.66 -20.54 -3.82
C HIS A 959 43.81 -21.76 -3.55
N ARG A 960 42.86 -22.06 -4.43
CA ARG A 960 41.99 -23.23 -4.36
C ARG A 960 42.19 -24.09 -5.60
N SER A 961 42.53 -25.35 -5.40
CA SER A 961 42.66 -26.37 -6.43
C SER A 961 41.58 -27.43 -6.21
N GLU A 962 40.76 -27.71 -7.22
CA GLU A 962 39.78 -28.80 -7.21
C GLU A 962 40.15 -29.79 -8.33
N PHE A 963 40.27 -31.08 -8.01
CA PHE A 963 40.55 -32.11 -9.00
C PHE A 963 39.90 -33.47 -8.68
N ASP A 964 39.46 -34.16 -9.73
CA ASP A 964 38.90 -35.51 -9.64
C ASP A 964 39.95 -36.54 -10.11
N VAL A 965 40.28 -37.52 -9.26
CA VAL A 965 41.16 -38.67 -9.58
C VAL A 965 40.30 -39.91 -9.83
N LEU A 966 40.42 -40.52 -11.00
CA LEU A 966 39.78 -41.80 -11.35
C LEU A 966 40.81 -42.93 -11.21
N HIS A 967 40.43 -44.03 -10.54
CA HIS A 967 41.29 -45.17 -10.17
C HIS A 967 40.75 -46.46 -10.84
N GLN A 968 41.49 -47.07 -11.77
CA GLN A 968 41.15 -48.39 -12.35
C GLN A 968 42.10 -49.51 -11.89
N GLU A 969 41.59 -50.74 -11.85
CA GLU A 969 42.16 -51.96 -11.23
C GLU A 969 43.63 -52.28 -11.60
N GLU A 970 44.14 -51.91 -12.79
CA GLU A 970 45.45 -52.39 -13.27
C GLU A 970 46.50 -51.31 -13.64
N LYS A 971 46.32 -50.04 -13.20
CA LYS A 971 47.09 -48.81 -13.53
C LYS A 971 46.57 -48.05 -14.75
N LYS A 972 46.02 -46.85 -14.53
CA LYS A 972 46.12 -45.62 -15.38
C LYS A 972 45.26 -44.52 -14.77
N ILE A 973 45.83 -43.33 -14.55
CA ILE A 973 45.05 -42.09 -14.34
C ILE A 973 44.72 -41.58 -15.75
N GLU A 974 43.46 -41.59 -16.17
CA GLU A 974 43.05 -41.24 -17.54
C GLU A 974 43.15 -39.73 -17.80
N TYR A 975 42.55 -38.92 -16.93
CA TYR A 975 42.68 -37.46 -16.93
C TYR A 975 42.24 -36.87 -15.58
N LEU A 976 42.72 -35.66 -15.27
CA LEU A 976 42.35 -34.86 -14.09
C LEU A 976 41.56 -33.64 -14.57
N LYS A 977 40.30 -33.50 -14.13
CA LYS A 977 39.56 -32.24 -14.31
C LYS A 977 40.01 -31.27 -13.23
N ASN A 978 40.66 -30.17 -13.59
CA ASN A 978 41.20 -29.21 -12.64
C ASN A 978 40.45 -27.88 -12.70
N ARG A 979 40.22 -27.31 -11.51
CA ARG A 979 39.82 -25.93 -11.34
C ARG A 979 40.74 -25.25 -10.36
N GLU A 980 41.40 -24.20 -10.82
CA GLU A 980 42.31 -23.39 -10.02
C GLU A 980 41.71 -21.99 -9.81
N ILE A 981 41.55 -21.57 -8.57
CA ILE A 981 41.07 -20.23 -8.21
C ILE A 981 42.15 -19.56 -7.36
N ILE A 982 42.75 -18.51 -7.91
CA ILE A 982 43.76 -17.68 -7.26
C ILE A 982 43.13 -16.33 -6.92
N ARG A 983 43.30 -15.88 -5.68
CA ARG A 983 42.89 -14.55 -5.24
C ARG A 983 44.05 -13.87 -4.55
N TYR A 984 44.29 -12.60 -4.88
CA TYR A 984 45.26 -11.76 -4.19
C TYR A 984 44.63 -10.39 -3.93
N GLN A 985 44.38 -10.05 -2.66
CA GLN A 985 43.61 -8.87 -2.27
C GLN A 985 42.22 -8.83 -2.95
N ARG A 986 41.97 -7.84 -3.82
CA ARG A 986 40.74 -7.71 -4.61
C ARG A 986 40.83 -8.43 -5.96
N ASN A 987 42.01 -8.92 -6.35
CA ASN A 987 42.24 -9.61 -7.61
C ASN A 987 41.80 -11.07 -7.52
N ARG A 988 41.18 -11.59 -8.59
CA ARG A 988 40.74 -12.97 -8.73
C ARG A 988 41.08 -13.49 -10.13
N LEU A 989 41.64 -14.68 -10.20
CA LEU A 989 41.85 -15.45 -11.42
C LEU A 989 41.27 -16.84 -11.19
N GLN A 990 40.45 -17.32 -12.11
CA GLN A 990 39.92 -18.68 -12.12
C GLN A 990 40.29 -19.32 -13.45
N LEU A 991 40.85 -20.52 -13.39
CA LEU A 991 41.32 -21.32 -14.52
C LEU A 991 40.68 -22.70 -14.43
N ASP A 992 39.88 -23.07 -15.42
CA ASP A 992 39.27 -24.39 -15.54
C ASP A 992 39.95 -25.11 -16.72
N TYR A 993 40.53 -26.30 -16.48
CA TYR A 993 41.26 -27.08 -17.50
C TYR A 993 41.32 -28.59 -17.19
N ASN A 994 41.40 -29.43 -18.22
CA ASN A 994 41.57 -30.88 -18.08
C ASN A 994 43.03 -31.29 -18.39
N LEU A 995 43.67 -32.08 -17.54
CA LEU A 995 45.00 -32.67 -17.77
C LEU A 995 44.91 -34.15 -18.11
N TYR A 996 45.43 -34.57 -19.26
CA TYR A 996 45.57 -35.98 -19.62
C TYR A 996 46.96 -36.48 -19.23
N ILE A 997 47.07 -37.58 -18.47
CA ILE A 997 48.36 -38.13 -18.02
C ILE A 997 48.70 -39.35 -18.88
N HIS A 998 49.71 -39.23 -19.77
CA HIS A 998 50.22 -40.33 -20.60
C HIS A 998 51.59 -40.83 -20.13
N GLU A 999 51.84 -42.14 -20.26
CA GLU A 999 53.02 -42.84 -19.71
C GLU A 999 54.38 -42.40 -20.29
N LYS A 1000 54.44 -41.72 -21.44
CA LYS A 1000 55.71 -41.47 -22.16
C LYS A 1000 56.06 -40.02 -22.45
N THR A 1001 55.14 -39.06 -22.29
CA THR A 1001 55.41 -37.63 -22.48
C THR A 1001 54.43 -36.82 -21.62
N PHE A 1002 54.95 -35.95 -20.77
CA PHE A 1002 54.16 -35.06 -19.89
C PHE A 1002 53.50 -33.89 -20.65
N VAL A 1003 53.34 -33.98 -21.99
CA VAL A 1003 53.30 -32.79 -22.85
C VAL A 1003 52.01 -32.57 -23.65
N ASP A 1004 51.11 -33.54 -23.82
CA ASP A 1004 50.00 -33.33 -24.76
C ASP A 1004 48.66 -32.88 -24.13
N ILE A 1005 48.41 -31.58 -24.36
CA ILE A 1005 47.17 -30.89 -24.76
C ILE A 1005 46.03 -30.85 -23.74
N ILE A 1006 45.83 -29.65 -23.16
CA ILE A 1006 44.59 -29.22 -22.51
C ILE A 1006 43.57 -28.91 -23.63
N PRO A 1007 42.44 -29.60 -23.80
CA PRO A 1007 41.55 -29.33 -24.95
C PRO A 1007 40.75 -28.04 -24.81
N GLU A 1008 40.51 -27.57 -23.58
CA GLU A 1008 39.72 -26.38 -23.29
C GLU A 1008 40.27 -25.68 -22.03
N ILE A 1009 40.52 -24.37 -22.14
CA ILE A 1009 40.91 -23.53 -21.00
C ILE A 1009 39.86 -22.44 -20.89
N SER A 1010 39.16 -22.38 -19.76
CA SER A 1010 38.31 -21.23 -19.43
C SER A 1010 38.96 -20.41 -18.34
N THR A 1011 39.14 -19.12 -18.60
CA THR A 1011 39.80 -18.19 -17.67
C THR A 1011 38.85 -17.07 -17.32
N ASN A 1012 38.53 -16.89 -16.04
CA ASN A 1012 37.81 -15.71 -15.55
C ASN A 1012 38.75 -14.86 -14.71
N TYR A 1013 38.85 -13.57 -15.01
CA TYR A 1013 39.77 -12.68 -14.30
C TYR A 1013 39.12 -11.37 -13.83
N THR A 1014 39.61 -10.87 -12.72
CA THR A 1014 39.27 -9.56 -12.15
C THR A 1014 40.53 -9.02 -11.50
N PHE A 1015 41.05 -7.91 -12.02
CA PHE A 1015 42.25 -7.23 -11.54
C PHE A 1015 41.91 -5.79 -11.16
N TYR A 1016 42.58 -5.27 -10.14
CA TYR A 1016 42.49 -3.90 -9.66
C TYR A 1016 43.88 -3.27 -9.76
N TYR A 1017 44.00 -2.16 -10.49
CA TYR A 1017 45.24 -1.39 -10.64
C TYR A 1017 44.92 0.10 -10.43
N ASN A 1018 45.58 0.74 -9.46
CA ASN A 1018 45.28 2.13 -9.06
C ASN A 1018 43.79 2.41 -8.84
N ASP A 1019 43.09 1.49 -8.14
CA ASP A 1019 41.63 1.48 -7.92
C ASP A 1019 40.74 1.33 -9.16
N ASN A 1020 41.31 1.23 -10.37
CA ASN A 1020 40.60 0.87 -11.59
C ASN A 1020 40.41 -0.64 -11.66
N LYS A 1021 39.22 -1.08 -12.04
CA LYS A 1021 38.84 -2.50 -12.11
C LYS A 1021 38.88 -2.97 -13.56
N ILE A 1022 39.68 -3.99 -13.84
CA ILE A 1022 39.75 -4.70 -15.12
C ILE A 1022 39.14 -6.08 -14.92
N PHE A 1023 38.14 -6.48 -15.68
CA PHE A 1023 37.48 -7.78 -15.50
C PHE A 1023 36.92 -8.35 -16.79
N GLY A 1024 36.87 -9.68 -16.87
CA GLY A 1024 36.32 -10.37 -18.03
C GLY A 1024 36.71 -11.84 -18.04
N ASN A 1025 36.61 -12.46 -19.20
CA ASN A 1025 36.96 -13.85 -19.43
C ASN A 1025 37.83 -14.02 -20.68
N PHE A 1026 38.61 -15.09 -20.68
CA PHE A 1026 39.38 -15.56 -21.81
C PHE A 1026 39.19 -17.08 -21.91
N ASP A 1027 38.43 -17.52 -22.90
CA ASP A 1027 38.16 -18.92 -23.14
C ASP A 1027 38.80 -19.40 -24.44
N MET A 1028 39.45 -20.56 -24.38
CA MET A 1028 39.93 -21.32 -25.54
C MET A 1028 39.08 -22.58 -25.64
N LYS A 1029 38.24 -22.64 -26.67
CA LYS A 1029 37.22 -23.68 -26.91
C LYS A 1029 37.52 -24.42 -28.21
N ASN A 1030 36.90 -25.58 -28.40
CA ASN A 1030 37.00 -26.39 -29.63
C ASN A 1030 38.45 -26.72 -30.04
N GLU A 1031 39.25 -27.31 -29.16
CA GLU A 1031 40.66 -27.66 -29.46
C GLU A 1031 41.49 -26.45 -29.94
N TYR A 1032 41.32 -25.30 -29.28
CA TYR A 1032 41.97 -24.02 -29.65
C TYR A 1032 41.52 -23.42 -30.97
N THR A 1033 40.43 -23.89 -31.58
CA THR A 1033 39.90 -23.28 -32.82
C THR A 1033 39.05 -22.03 -32.57
N LEU A 1034 38.56 -21.83 -31.34
CA LEU A 1034 37.77 -20.67 -30.94
C LEU A 1034 38.37 -19.97 -29.72
N TYR A 1035 38.73 -18.70 -29.89
CA TYR A 1035 39.21 -17.82 -28.83
C TYR A 1035 38.15 -16.78 -28.53
N ASP A 1036 37.80 -16.63 -27.25
CA ASP A 1036 36.76 -15.72 -26.78
C ASP A 1036 37.33 -14.86 -25.65
N LEU A 1037 37.49 -13.56 -25.91
CA LEU A 1037 38.13 -12.60 -25.03
C LEU A 1037 37.16 -11.45 -24.76
N ASN A 1038 36.72 -11.34 -23.51
CA ASN A 1038 35.97 -10.20 -23.02
C ASN A 1038 36.85 -9.41 -22.04
N LEU A 1039 36.99 -8.11 -22.24
CA LEU A 1039 37.85 -7.20 -21.49
C LEU A 1039 37.04 -5.96 -21.09
N ASN A 1040 36.72 -5.79 -19.81
CA ASN A 1040 36.05 -4.58 -19.30
C ASN A 1040 36.97 -3.77 -18.41
N PHE A 1041 36.98 -2.46 -18.61
CA PHE A 1041 37.71 -1.46 -17.85
C PHE A 1041 36.72 -0.53 -17.14
N LEU A 1042 36.84 -0.40 -15.82
CA LEU A 1042 36.04 0.49 -14.99
C LEU A 1042 36.96 1.39 -14.16
N GLU A 1043 36.88 2.70 -14.40
CA GLU A 1043 37.66 3.70 -13.67
C GLU A 1043 37.02 4.02 -12.30
N LYS A 1044 37.86 4.35 -11.30
CA LYS A 1044 37.44 4.60 -9.91
C LYS A 1044 36.23 5.54 -9.76
N ASN A 1045 36.21 6.63 -10.54
CA ASN A 1045 35.17 7.67 -10.50
C ASN A 1045 34.21 7.62 -11.71
N SER A 1046 34.33 6.61 -12.57
CA SER A 1046 33.40 6.44 -13.69
C SER A 1046 32.20 5.59 -13.26
N GLU A 1047 31.01 6.05 -13.65
CA GLU A 1047 29.79 5.26 -13.65
C GLU A 1047 29.77 4.25 -14.81
N TYR A 1048 30.52 4.52 -15.88
CA TYR A 1048 30.57 3.69 -17.08
C TYR A 1048 31.83 2.82 -17.13
N SER A 1049 31.63 1.55 -17.46
CA SER A 1049 32.69 0.64 -17.87
C SER A 1049 32.78 0.60 -19.40
N PHE A 1050 34.01 0.56 -19.90
CA PHE A 1050 34.30 0.33 -21.31
C PHE A 1050 34.73 -1.12 -21.50
N GLY A 1051 34.00 -1.85 -22.34
CA GLY A 1051 34.24 -3.25 -22.65
C GLY A 1051 34.67 -3.45 -24.09
N LEU A 1052 35.59 -4.37 -24.30
CA LEU A 1052 35.99 -4.91 -25.59
C LEU A 1052 35.65 -6.40 -25.61
N ASP A 1053 34.99 -6.83 -26.68
CA ASP A 1053 34.62 -8.22 -26.90
C ASP A 1053 35.26 -8.69 -28.21
N PHE A 1054 36.02 -9.77 -28.15
CA PHE A 1054 36.71 -10.34 -29.30
C PHE A 1054 36.49 -11.84 -29.33
N GLN A 1055 35.84 -12.32 -30.37
CA GLN A 1055 35.68 -13.74 -30.65
C GLN A 1055 36.35 -14.07 -31.98
N TYR A 1056 37.30 -14.98 -31.96
CA TYR A 1056 38.09 -15.38 -33.12
C TYR A 1056 37.96 -16.89 -33.35
N SER A 1057 37.27 -17.29 -34.42
CA SER A 1057 37.28 -18.66 -34.93
C SER A 1057 38.35 -18.76 -36.02
N LEU A 1058 39.26 -19.73 -35.89
CA LEU A 1058 40.37 -19.97 -36.82
C LEU A 1058 39.95 -20.16 -38.29
N SER A 1059 38.70 -20.56 -38.55
CA SER A 1059 38.23 -20.88 -39.92
C SER A 1059 36.91 -20.24 -40.33
N ASP A 1060 36.19 -19.58 -39.42
CA ASP A 1060 34.81 -19.14 -39.69
C ASP A 1060 34.66 -17.62 -39.67
N PHE A 1061 35.01 -16.95 -38.56
CA PHE A 1061 34.74 -15.52 -38.42
C PHE A 1061 35.62 -14.85 -37.36
N ILE A 1062 35.71 -13.52 -37.47
CA ILE A 1062 36.23 -12.61 -36.46
C ILE A 1062 35.10 -11.69 -36.03
N LYS A 1063 34.62 -11.83 -34.80
CA LYS A 1063 33.67 -10.91 -34.20
C LYS A 1063 34.41 -9.99 -33.25
N SER A 1064 34.26 -8.68 -33.45
CA SER A 1064 34.80 -7.66 -32.55
C SER A 1064 33.69 -6.71 -32.14
N GLY A 1065 33.68 -6.29 -30.89
CA GLY A 1065 32.68 -5.37 -30.39
C GLY A 1065 33.23 -4.48 -29.31
N PHE A 1066 32.63 -3.32 -29.18
CA PHE A 1066 32.82 -2.44 -28.05
C PHE A 1066 31.49 -2.24 -27.34
N GLN A 1067 31.56 -2.13 -26.02
CA GLN A 1067 30.40 -1.87 -25.17
C GLN A 1067 30.74 -0.79 -24.15
N ILE A 1068 29.79 0.09 -23.87
CA ILE A 1068 29.84 1.05 -22.79
C ILE A 1068 28.66 0.72 -21.91
N ILE A 1069 28.88 0.42 -20.63
CA ILE A 1069 27.84 -0.06 -19.73
C ILE A 1069 27.96 0.67 -18.39
N ASN A 1070 26.88 1.28 -17.92
CA ASN A 1070 26.79 1.88 -16.59
C ASN A 1070 26.82 0.80 -15.48
N ARG A 1071 27.29 1.12 -14.27
CA ARG A 1071 27.37 0.22 -13.09
C ARG A 1071 26.09 -0.58 -12.84
N ASP A 1072 24.92 0.05 -13.03
CA ASP A 1072 23.61 -0.57 -12.80
C ASP A 1072 23.04 -1.28 -14.04
N LYS A 1073 23.77 -1.28 -15.17
CA LYS A 1073 23.36 -1.80 -16.49
C LYS A 1073 22.09 -1.15 -17.08
N SER A 1074 21.63 -0.05 -16.50
CA SER A 1074 20.46 0.72 -16.95
C SER A 1074 20.72 1.52 -18.23
N GLU A 1075 21.97 1.91 -18.47
CA GLU A 1075 22.40 2.60 -19.69
C GLU A 1075 23.54 1.81 -20.32
N PHE A 1076 23.39 1.52 -21.61
CA PHE A 1076 24.45 0.87 -22.37
C PHE A 1076 24.41 1.24 -23.85
N ALA A 1077 25.59 1.19 -24.46
CA ALA A 1077 25.76 1.28 -25.91
C ALA A 1077 26.70 0.15 -26.34
N SER A 1078 26.29 -0.67 -27.30
CA SER A 1078 27.14 -1.72 -27.85
C SER A 1078 27.07 -1.72 -29.37
N ALA A 1079 28.20 -2.05 -29.99
CA ALA A 1079 28.30 -2.25 -31.43
C ALA A 1079 29.19 -3.47 -31.70
N TYR A 1080 28.72 -4.35 -32.58
CA TYR A 1080 29.43 -5.57 -32.97
C TYR A 1080 29.65 -5.62 -34.48
N PHE A 1081 30.89 -5.90 -34.86
CA PHE A 1081 31.35 -6.16 -36.21
C PHE A 1081 31.64 -7.63 -36.35
N ASN A 1082 31.10 -8.27 -37.39
CA ASN A 1082 31.44 -9.64 -37.72
C ASN A 1082 32.12 -9.67 -39.09
N TYR A 1083 33.30 -10.27 -39.14
CA TYR A 1083 34.03 -10.51 -40.37
C TYR A 1083 34.00 -12.00 -40.68
N ASP A 1084 33.27 -12.39 -41.72
CA ASP A 1084 33.23 -13.79 -42.19
C ASP A 1084 34.50 -14.10 -42.99
N LEU A 1085 35.33 -15.00 -42.47
CA LEU A 1085 36.62 -15.39 -43.07
C LEU A 1085 36.44 -16.22 -44.35
N LYS A 1086 35.31 -16.90 -44.53
CA LYS A 1086 35.02 -17.73 -45.71
C LYS A 1086 34.52 -16.90 -46.88
N ASN A 1087 33.70 -15.89 -46.60
CA ASN A 1087 33.05 -15.05 -47.61
C ASN A 1087 33.75 -13.71 -47.85
N ASN A 1088 34.76 -13.35 -47.03
CA ASN A 1088 35.43 -12.04 -47.05
C ASN A 1088 34.44 -10.86 -46.93
N THR A 1089 33.38 -11.03 -46.14
CA THR A 1089 32.32 -10.03 -45.95
C THR A 1089 32.38 -9.43 -44.54
N TRP A 1090 32.15 -8.12 -44.47
CA TRP A 1090 31.93 -7.40 -43.22
C TRP A 1090 30.44 -7.21 -42.99
N ASP A 1091 29.92 -7.75 -41.89
CA ASP A 1091 28.55 -7.56 -41.45
C ASP A 1091 28.49 -6.71 -40.18
N PHE A 1092 27.69 -5.66 -40.23
CA PHE A 1092 27.40 -4.82 -39.06
C PHE A 1092 26.24 -5.42 -38.26
N THR A 1093 26.57 -6.42 -37.46
CA THR A 1093 25.59 -7.36 -36.92
C THR A 1093 24.55 -6.74 -35.97
N GLU A 1094 24.94 -5.81 -35.11
CA GLU A 1094 24.04 -5.32 -34.06
C GLU A 1094 24.54 -4.00 -33.47
N PHE A 1095 23.62 -3.03 -33.40
CA PHE A 1095 23.81 -1.76 -32.70
C PHE A 1095 22.68 -1.56 -31.70
N GLN A 1096 23.06 -1.46 -30.44
CA GLN A 1096 22.12 -1.25 -29.35
C GLN A 1096 22.52 0.01 -28.60
N ILE A 1097 21.56 0.92 -28.45
CA ILE A 1097 21.68 2.07 -27.56
C ILE A 1097 20.47 2.09 -26.66
N GLN A 1098 20.72 2.12 -25.36
CA GLN A 1098 19.74 2.43 -24.34
C GLN A 1098 20.26 3.61 -23.54
N LYS A 1099 19.62 4.77 -23.75
CA LYS A 1099 19.98 6.00 -23.05
C LYS A 1099 18.76 6.59 -22.37
N GLN A 1100 18.93 6.91 -21.09
CA GLN A 1100 17.92 7.60 -20.30
C GLN A 1100 18.10 9.11 -20.49
N ILE A 1101 17.12 9.78 -21.08
CA ILE A 1101 17.12 11.24 -21.27
C ILE A 1101 15.99 11.80 -20.41
N VAL A 1102 16.33 12.31 -19.23
CA VAL A 1102 15.38 12.82 -18.22
C VAL A 1102 14.40 11.73 -17.74
N CYS A 1103 13.28 11.54 -18.43
CA CYS A 1103 12.24 10.53 -18.17
C CYS A 1103 11.97 9.63 -19.40
N TRP A 1104 12.83 9.69 -20.43
CA TRP A 1104 12.71 8.89 -21.64
C TRP A 1104 13.75 7.79 -21.60
N THR A 1105 13.34 6.53 -21.74
CA THR A 1105 14.30 5.47 -22.13
C THR A 1105 14.21 5.30 -23.63
N VAL A 1106 15.12 5.95 -24.36
CA VAL A 1106 15.23 5.69 -25.80
C VAL A 1106 16.04 4.41 -25.95
N ARG A 1107 15.31 3.31 -26.21
CA ARG A 1107 15.90 2.04 -26.63
C ARG A 1107 15.84 1.94 -28.13
N PHE A 1108 17.00 2.03 -28.76
CA PHE A 1108 17.18 1.80 -30.17
C PHE A 1108 17.97 0.50 -30.36
N ASN A 1109 17.36 -0.48 -30.99
CA ASN A 1109 18.05 -1.70 -31.41
C ASN A 1109 17.88 -1.83 -32.93
N ALA A 1110 18.99 -1.90 -33.65
CA ALA A 1110 18.99 -2.08 -35.08
C ALA A 1110 20.04 -3.08 -35.52
N LYS A 1111 19.64 -3.95 -36.45
CA LYS A 1111 20.52 -4.95 -37.08
C LYS A 1111 20.61 -4.66 -38.57
N PHE A 1112 21.84 -4.50 -39.09
CA PHE A 1112 22.08 -4.13 -40.48
C PHE A 1112 22.88 -5.21 -41.20
N SER A 1113 22.54 -5.50 -42.45
CA SER A 1113 23.48 -6.17 -43.36
C SER A 1113 24.05 -5.11 -44.30
N VAL A 1114 25.38 -5.02 -44.41
CA VAL A 1114 26.07 -3.94 -45.13
C VAL A 1114 26.30 -4.30 -46.61
N LEU A 1115 26.37 -5.59 -46.95
CA LEU A 1115 26.65 -6.10 -48.30
C LEU A 1115 25.79 -7.33 -48.61
N PRO A 1116 25.32 -7.53 -49.86
CA PRO A 1116 25.60 -6.74 -51.06
C PRO A 1116 24.75 -5.46 -51.21
N GLN A 1117 23.70 -5.28 -50.40
CA GLN A 1117 22.93 -4.04 -50.29
C GLN A 1117 22.62 -3.75 -48.82
N PRO A 1118 22.65 -2.48 -48.38
CA PRO A 1118 22.29 -2.11 -47.03
C PRO A 1118 20.81 -2.44 -46.78
N MET A 1119 20.53 -3.43 -45.93
CA MET A 1119 19.18 -3.83 -45.57
C MET A 1119 19.01 -3.88 -44.05
N LEU A 1120 17.97 -3.21 -43.54
CA LEU A 1120 17.56 -3.24 -42.14
C LEU A 1120 16.80 -4.54 -41.87
N THR A 1121 17.37 -5.42 -41.05
CA THR A 1121 16.80 -6.76 -40.79
C THR A 1121 15.77 -6.75 -39.67
N SER A 1122 15.98 -5.94 -38.63
CA SER A 1122 15.02 -5.71 -37.54
C SER A 1122 15.26 -4.34 -36.91
N PHE A 1123 14.20 -3.69 -36.43
CA PHE A 1123 14.28 -2.47 -35.65
C PHE A 1123 13.20 -2.44 -34.58
N SER A 1124 13.53 -1.90 -33.42
CA SER A 1124 12.56 -1.63 -32.36
C SER A 1124 12.73 -0.19 -31.92
N PHE A 1125 11.61 0.54 -31.86
CA PHE A 1125 11.56 1.94 -31.46
C PHE A 1125 10.35 2.17 -30.56
N MET A 1126 10.59 2.70 -29.35
CA MET A 1126 9.57 2.83 -28.30
C MET A 1126 9.46 4.29 -27.85
N PHE A 1127 8.22 4.79 -27.72
CA PHE A 1127 7.87 6.19 -27.41
C PHE A 1127 6.57 6.24 -26.57
N PHE A 1128 6.40 7.21 -25.65
CA PHE A 1128 5.28 7.30 -24.69
C PHE A 1128 4.55 8.68 -24.74
N ILE A 1129 3.24 8.76 -24.42
CA ILE A 1129 2.42 10.01 -24.39
C ILE A 1129 1.36 9.98 -23.27
N ASN A 1130 1.38 10.92 -22.31
CA ASN A 1130 0.69 10.71 -21.02
C ASN A 1130 -0.58 11.53 -20.70
N TYR A 1131 -1.50 11.85 -21.65
CA TYR A 1131 -2.94 12.17 -21.36
C TYR A 1131 -3.82 12.40 -22.63
N ILE A 1132 -5.15 12.14 -22.54
CA ILE A 1132 -6.19 12.51 -23.52
C ILE A 1132 -7.34 13.23 -22.77
N PRO A 1133 -7.78 14.44 -23.19
CA PRO A 1133 -8.78 15.24 -22.46
C PRO A 1133 -10.23 14.73 -22.56
N ASP A 1134 -11.00 14.95 -21.49
CA ASP A 1134 -12.38 14.48 -21.24
C ASP A 1134 -13.46 14.89 -22.27
N LYS A 1135 -13.17 15.81 -23.20
CA LYS A 1135 -14.18 16.38 -24.12
C LYS A 1135 -14.40 15.59 -25.42
N ASN A 1136 -13.65 14.52 -25.69
CA ASN A 1136 -13.67 13.84 -27.00
C ASN A 1136 -14.24 12.42 -26.98
N VAL A 1137 -14.83 11.97 -25.87
CA VAL A 1137 -15.45 10.63 -25.76
C VAL A 1137 -16.94 10.78 -25.45
N THR A 1138 -17.78 10.63 -26.47
CA THR A 1138 -19.23 10.55 -26.30
C THR A 1138 -19.73 9.14 -26.59
N PHE A 1139 -20.55 8.60 -25.69
CA PHE A 1139 -21.23 7.32 -25.90
C PHE A 1139 -22.46 7.52 -26.79
N GLY A 1140 -22.35 7.10 -28.05
CA GLY A 1140 -23.48 7.04 -28.99
C GLY A 1140 -24.19 5.69 -28.94
N SER A 1141 -25.38 5.62 -29.55
CA SER A 1141 -26.20 4.40 -29.60
C SER A 1141 -25.60 3.24 -30.42
N GLU A 1142 -24.48 3.47 -31.11
CA GLU A 1142 -23.78 2.47 -31.94
C GLU A 1142 -22.36 2.13 -31.44
N GLY A 1143 -21.88 2.73 -30.34
CA GLY A 1143 -20.54 2.49 -29.78
C GLY A 1143 -19.83 3.76 -29.30
N ILE A 1144 -18.55 3.60 -28.97
CA ILE A 1144 -17.64 4.69 -28.56
C ILE A 1144 -17.21 5.45 -29.82
N GLU A 1145 -17.64 6.71 -29.98
CA GLU A 1145 -17.14 7.59 -31.04
C GLU A 1145 -16.05 8.53 -30.48
N PHE A 1146 -14.87 8.51 -31.12
CA PHE A 1146 -13.79 9.45 -30.85
C PHE A 1146 -14.01 10.73 -31.67
N GLY A 1147 -14.30 11.84 -31.00
CA GLY A 1147 -14.40 13.14 -31.65
C GLY A 1147 -13.03 13.68 -32.04
N LEU A 1148 -12.67 13.60 -33.32
CA LEU A 1148 -11.59 14.40 -33.93
C LEU A 1148 -12.20 15.74 -34.36
N LEU A 1149 -12.11 16.77 -33.49
CA LEU A 1149 -12.35 18.17 -33.84
C LEU A 1149 -11.25 19.06 -33.28
#